data_AF-A0A836JBN0-F1
#
_entry.id   AF-A0A836JBN0-F1
#
_cell.length_a   1.000
_cell.length_b   1.000
_cell.length_c   1.000
_cell.angle_alpha   90.00
_cell.angle_beta   90.00
_cell.angle_gamma   90.00
#
_symmetry.space_group_name_H-M   'P 1'
#
loop_
_entity.id
_entity.type
_entity.pdbx_description
1 polymer ?
#
loop_
_entity_poly.entity_id
_entity_poly.type
_entity_poly.pdbx_seq_one_letter_code
_entity_poly.pdbx_strand_id
1 'polypeptide(L)'
;MEEKSQAAERETKKDEAHEKDARNKSSKKREARKKKKEAAHAASENHNNNKEEKEMPSACNISIKDIQMAMEVFNIQQKPAKTQEEAMQKSYQFWSTQPVPKMDEKIVRNEPIEPDKTSVRAEPYSLPADFQWDTLNLDDPLVLSELYTLLSENYVEDDDAMFRFDYPPNFLKWALQPPGWCKEWHCGVRVSKSGRLVGFISAIPATLRVYNHTQKMVEINFLCVHKKLRSKRVAPVLIREITRRVNLKGIFQAVYTAGVVLPKPIATCRYWHRSLNPKKLIDIKFSHLTRNMTMQRTLKLYKLPENTKVPGFRKLVYTDIPQAHKILTEYLEKFDLAPVFSVEEFEHWFLPQAGIINSFVVEKEGKITDMVSYYTLPSSIMHHQTHKTLKAAYSFYNVSTTTPWLELMMDALISARDLGFDVFNALDLMDNKEFLEPLKFGIGDGNLQYYLYNWRCPSMTPGKIGLVLHWGTTTLQASNSRQFDVYWNVPSFMCNQYNVRFDDLKDFGIHQNTMDEFRGEEIAILYDPRMFPALLTDKTGTVTNVRNGGVPQEGDLKKHLEMFQKHLIKQIPDGSFSGIGVIDFESWRPIFRQNWASLEPYKTLSIKLEHKRHPFWSESAIKKEAKRRFEKYARIFMEETLNMAKKLRSKAKWGYYGYPYCFNQTPGQPTAHCNRQTMAENNEMSWLFTLEDVHLSSVYLRQEIRGEDRVGFVKGRVSEALRMAGKIPRKQQVLPYYWFKYQDNRDNFLSEKDTENTFNTIANLGADGLIIWGSSEDTNTEQKCKDLLHYVRTILGPAIKRIVFSTINNRIKTLENRTNSNTKKFFTIPYLSKVSEKFKKLAYIHSFDITYKPMNKLNTIIKTGKDPLLKGDHCGVVYKINCLNMKRRIINETKNFRNDTYKRPNKWEINKQSDTEGLPDVYLPLLKKDLSRT
;
A
#
# COMPACT_ATOMS: atom_id res chain seq x y z
N MET A 1 -29.15 68.73 -34.13
CA MET A 1 -30.46 69.27 -34.54
C MET A 1 -31.45 68.13 -34.34
N GLU A 2 -31.88 67.89 -33.11
CA GLU A 2 -32.99 68.63 -32.46
C GLU A 2 -34.22 68.66 -33.37
N GLU A 3 -35.22 67.85 -33.05
CA GLU A 3 -36.41 68.37 -32.38
C GLU A 3 -37.25 67.23 -31.76
N LYS A 4 -37.55 67.42 -30.46
CA LYS A 4 -38.82 67.16 -29.75
C LYS A 4 -39.35 65.72 -29.75
N SER A 5 -39.32 64.93 -28.67
CA SER A 5 -39.76 65.15 -27.28
C SER A 5 -41.22 65.62 -27.11
N GLN A 6 -42.00 64.74 -26.47
CA GLN A 6 -43.20 64.99 -25.66
C GLN A 6 -44.56 65.18 -26.37
N ALA A 7 -45.38 64.14 -26.31
CA ALA A 7 -46.64 64.10 -25.53
C ALA A 7 -47.13 62.64 -25.54
N ALA A 8 -47.04 61.94 -24.40
CA ALA A 8 -48.13 61.78 -23.43
C ALA A 8 -48.98 60.54 -23.78
N GLU A 9 -48.80 59.46 -23.02
CA GLU A 9 -49.68 59.18 -21.87
C GLU A 9 -51.15 59.03 -22.27
N ARG A 10 -51.57 57.78 -22.47
CA ARG A 10 -52.67 57.11 -21.76
C ARG A 10 -53.26 56.01 -22.65
N GLU A 11 -52.70 54.82 -22.52
CA GLU A 11 -53.53 53.66 -22.23
C GLU A 11 -53.04 53.08 -20.91
N THR A 12 -53.73 53.50 -19.85
CA THR A 12 -53.65 52.90 -18.51
C THR A 12 -54.85 51.99 -18.36
N LYS A 13 -54.64 50.89 -17.62
CA LYS A 13 -55.62 50.01 -16.96
C LYS A 13 -56.18 48.84 -17.77
N LYS A 14 -55.59 47.68 -17.49
CA LYS A 14 -56.16 46.34 -17.21
C LYS A 14 -55.04 45.33 -17.51
N ASP A 15 -54.50 44.51 -16.63
CA ASP A 15 -54.86 44.07 -15.29
C ASP A 15 -53.55 43.60 -14.64
N GLU A 16 -53.06 44.27 -13.60
CA GLU A 16 -53.10 43.79 -12.21
C GLU A 16 -54.00 42.58 -11.94
N ALA A 17 -53.69 41.41 -12.52
CA ALA A 17 -54.21 40.13 -12.03
C ALA A 17 -53.47 38.91 -12.59
N HIS A 18 -52.14 38.80 -12.54
CA HIS A 18 -51.49 37.48 -12.71
C HIS A 18 -50.10 37.34 -12.06
N GLU A 19 -49.87 38.04 -10.94
CA GLU A 19 -48.68 37.84 -10.09
C GLU A 19 -49.08 37.49 -8.64
N LYS A 20 -50.01 36.53 -8.50
CA LYS A 20 -50.37 35.91 -7.20
C LYS A 20 -50.60 34.39 -7.23
N ASP A 21 -50.19 33.68 -8.28
CA ASP A 21 -50.50 32.24 -8.42
C ASP A 21 -49.30 31.28 -8.56
N ALA A 22 -48.07 31.78 -8.38
CA ALA A 22 -46.85 30.96 -8.41
C ALA A 22 -46.27 30.62 -7.02
N ARG A 23 -46.88 31.13 -5.93
CA ARG A 23 -46.45 30.85 -4.54
C ARG A 23 -47.39 29.93 -3.74
N ASN A 24 -48.45 29.39 -4.35
CA ASN A 24 -49.41 28.49 -3.67
C ASN A 24 -49.49 27.06 -4.24
N LYS A 25 -48.53 26.63 -5.07
CA LYS A 25 -48.41 25.24 -5.56
C LYS A 25 -47.28 24.42 -4.90
N SER A 26 -46.51 25.01 -3.98
CA SER A 26 -45.47 24.32 -3.19
C SER A 26 -45.96 23.82 -1.82
N SER A 27 -47.21 24.12 -1.42
CA SER A 27 -47.80 23.71 -0.14
C SER A 27 -48.79 22.53 -0.23
N LYS A 28 -49.33 22.18 -1.41
CA LYS A 28 -50.28 21.05 -1.57
C LYS A 28 -49.68 19.70 -2.02
N LYS A 29 -48.37 19.62 -2.25
CA LYS A 29 -47.69 18.36 -2.64
C LYS A 29 -46.93 17.69 -1.48
N ARG A 30 -46.96 18.29 -0.28
CA ARG A 30 -46.29 17.79 0.93
C ARG A 30 -47.25 17.21 1.99
N GLU A 31 -48.57 17.37 1.81
CA GLU A 31 -49.59 16.75 2.66
C GLU A 31 -50.25 15.48 2.07
N ALA A 32 -50.09 15.20 0.77
CA ALA A 32 -50.59 13.97 0.14
C ALA A 32 -49.65 12.75 0.27
N ARG A 33 -48.47 12.91 0.88
CA ARG A 33 -47.49 11.82 1.11
C ARG A 33 -47.35 11.39 2.57
N LYS A 34 -48.15 11.97 3.46
CA LYS A 34 -48.15 11.65 4.91
C LYS A 34 -49.41 10.91 5.40
N LYS A 35 -50.32 10.53 4.49
CA LYS A 35 -51.54 9.75 4.77
C LYS A 35 -51.64 8.42 4.01
N LYS A 36 -50.52 7.86 3.56
CA LYS A 36 -50.48 6.58 2.82
C LYS A 36 -49.40 5.61 3.33
N LYS A 37 -49.06 5.71 4.62
CA LYS A 37 -48.04 4.88 5.29
C LYS A 37 -48.45 4.35 6.67
N GLU A 38 -49.75 4.34 6.99
CA GLU A 38 -50.29 3.83 8.26
C GLU A 38 -51.52 2.91 8.10
N ALA A 39 -51.70 2.29 6.93
CA ALA A 39 -52.75 1.30 6.72
C ALA A 39 -52.27 0.20 5.76
N ALA A 40 -51.42 -0.70 6.27
CA ALA A 40 -51.14 -2.02 5.67
C ALA A 40 -50.33 -2.88 6.65
N HIS A 41 -50.89 -3.11 7.84
CA HIS A 41 -50.51 -4.22 8.72
C HIS A 41 -51.77 -4.62 9.50
N ALA A 42 -52.61 -5.43 8.86
CA ALA A 42 -53.60 -6.34 9.48
C ALA A 42 -54.57 -6.82 8.39
N ALA A 43 -54.49 -8.10 8.04
CA ALA A 43 -55.62 -9.00 7.74
C ALA A 43 -55.11 -10.18 6.92
N SER A 44 -55.18 -11.34 7.55
CA SER A 44 -54.94 -12.68 7.03
C SER A 44 -56.17 -13.22 6.28
N GLU A 45 -55.90 -14.29 5.52
CA GLU A 45 -56.77 -15.46 5.27
C GLU A 45 -57.80 -15.50 4.13
N ASN A 46 -57.63 -16.58 3.34
CA ASN A 46 -58.61 -17.45 2.64
C ASN A 46 -59.42 -16.83 1.47
N HIS A 47 -59.54 -17.40 0.26
CA HIS A 47 -59.66 -18.80 -0.13
C HIS A 47 -59.67 -18.95 -1.68
N ASN A 48 -58.91 -19.92 -2.18
CA ASN A 48 -59.15 -20.98 -3.19
C ASN A 48 -59.88 -20.84 -4.56
N ASN A 49 -59.27 -21.64 -5.49
CA ASN A 49 -59.77 -22.40 -6.67
C ASN A 49 -59.80 -21.67 -8.04
N ASN A 50 -59.37 -22.24 -9.18
CA ASN A 50 -58.94 -23.60 -9.56
C ASN A 50 -58.14 -23.60 -10.90
N LYS A 51 -57.09 -24.44 -10.95
CA LYS A 51 -56.60 -25.39 -12.00
C LYS A 51 -56.46 -25.01 -13.49
N GLU A 52 -55.26 -25.25 -14.03
CA GLU A 52 -54.96 -26.40 -14.90
C GLU A 52 -53.43 -26.68 -14.98
N GLU A 53 -53.06 -27.96 -14.83
CA GLU A 53 -51.70 -28.51 -14.71
C GLU A 53 -51.22 -29.20 -16.00
N LYS A 54 -49.89 -29.17 -16.25
CA LYS A 54 -49.13 -30.27 -16.89
C LYS A 54 -47.75 -30.40 -16.22
N GLU A 55 -47.50 -31.56 -15.59
CA GLU A 55 -46.28 -32.00 -14.88
C GLU A 55 -45.15 -32.46 -15.83
N MET A 56 -43.86 -32.36 -15.50
CA MET A 56 -43.00 -33.22 -14.64
C MET A 56 -41.60 -32.55 -14.42
N PRO A 57 -40.66 -33.06 -13.59
CA PRO A 57 -40.73 -33.62 -12.23
C PRO A 57 -39.77 -32.89 -11.23
N SER A 58 -39.99 -33.15 -9.94
CA SER A 58 -39.30 -32.57 -8.76
C SER A 58 -37.81 -32.96 -8.62
N ALA A 59 -36.93 -31.98 -8.35
CA ALA A 59 -35.74 -32.13 -7.49
C ALA A 59 -35.20 -30.78 -6.96
N CYS A 60 -35.04 -30.72 -5.62
CA CYS A 60 -34.30 -29.76 -4.79
C CYS A 60 -34.85 -28.32 -4.60
N ASN A 61 -35.72 -28.16 -3.59
CA ASN A 61 -35.93 -26.90 -2.88
C ASN A 61 -34.67 -26.49 -2.11
N ILE A 62 -33.89 -25.56 -2.66
CA ILE A 62 -32.78 -24.91 -1.95
C ILE A 62 -33.37 -23.72 -1.18
N SER A 63 -33.25 -23.71 0.16
CA SER A 63 -33.81 -22.62 0.96
C SER A 63 -32.99 -21.33 0.78
N ILE A 64 -33.59 -20.17 1.04
CA ILE A 64 -32.89 -18.87 1.00
C ILE A 64 -31.70 -18.83 1.96
N LYS A 65 -31.73 -19.62 3.05
CA LYS A 65 -30.58 -19.80 3.97
C LYS A 65 -29.43 -20.58 3.32
N ASP A 66 -29.74 -21.51 2.43
CA ASP A 66 -28.74 -22.30 1.70
C ASP A 66 -28.10 -21.48 0.56
N ILE A 67 -28.87 -20.58 -0.07
CA ILE A 67 -28.35 -19.59 -1.03
C ILE A 67 -27.50 -18.52 -0.31
N GLN A 68 -27.89 -18.09 0.90
CA GLN A 68 -27.06 -17.21 1.74
C GLN A 68 -25.76 -17.90 2.19
N MET A 69 -25.82 -19.17 2.63
CA MET A 69 -24.62 -19.97 2.91
C MET A 69 -23.75 -20.14 1.66
N ALA A 70 -24.33 -20.39 0.48
CA ALA A 70 -23.59 -20.51 -0.77
C ALA A 70 -22.92 -19.19 -1.18
N MET A 71 -23.62 -18.05 -1.10
CA MET A 71 -23.06 -16.71 -1.36
C MET A 71 -21.95 -16.32 -0.36
N GLU A 72 -22.01 -16.82 0.87
CA GLU A 72 -20.97 -16.58 1.90
C GLU A 72 -19.74 -17.50 1.76
N VAL A 73 -19.91 -18.69 1.16
CA VAL A 73 -18.78 -19.58 0.82
C VAL A 73 -17.91 -19.00 -0.29
N PHE A 74 -18.47 -18.19 -1.19
CA PHE A 74 -17.73 -17.52 -2.28
C PHE A 74 -16.94 -16.27 -1.87
N ASN A 75 -17.01 -15.83 -0.61
CA ASN A 75 -16.40 -14.56 -0.15
C ASN A 75 -15.08 -14.74 0.62
N ILE A 76 -14.30 -15.80 0.33
CA ILE A 76 -13.11 -16.17 1.11
C ILE A 76 -11.85 -16.02 0.28
N GLN A 77 -11.28 -14.81 0.26
CA GLN A 77 -9.84 -14.56 0.09
C GLN A 77 -9.54 -13.09 0.49
N GLN A 78 -9.76 -12.75 1.76
CA GLN A 78 -9.23 -11.50 2.30
C GLN A 78 -7.93 -11.83 3.04
N LYS A 79 -6.79 -11.25 2.61
CA LYS A 79 -5.55 -11.27 3.42
C LYS A 79 -5.88 -10.81 4.85
N PRO A 80 -5.31 -11.40 5.91
CA PRO A 80 -5.58 -10.96 7.28
C PRO A 80 -5.23 -9.47 7.45
N ALA A 81 -6.02 -8.72 8.22
CA ALA A 81 -5.76 -7.29 8.43
C ALA A 81 -4.44 -7.09 9.17
N LYS A 82 -3.58 -6.20 8.67
CA LYS A 82 -2.30 -5.86 9.33
C LYS A 82 -2.41 -4.58 10.17
N THR A 83 -3.46 -3.77 9.95
CA THR A 83 -3.73 -2.54 10.71
C THR A 83 -5.13 -2.54 11.31
N GLN A 84 -5.35 -1.73 12.35
CA GLN A 84 -6.66 -1.56 12.98
C GLN A 84 -7.69 -0.95 12.00
N GLU A 85 -7.26 -0.04 11.12
CA GLU A 85 -8.12 0.57 10.09
C GLU A 85 -8.61 -0.45 9.06
N GLU A 86 -7.73 -1.35 8.60
CA GLU A 86 -8.11 -2.46 7.71
C GLU A 86 -9.05 -3.45 8.40
N ALA A 87 -8.85 -3.70 9.70
CA ALA A 87 -9.68 -4.60 10.47
C ALA A 87 -11.11 -4.06 10.63
N MET A 88 -11.29 -2.74 10.83
CA MET A 88 -12.62 -2.13 10.94
C MET A 88 -13.47 -2.25 9.66
N GLN A 89 -12.83 -2.41 8.49
CA GLN A 89 -13.52 -2.54 7.21
C GLN A 89 -13.83 -4.00 6.82
N LYS A 90 -13.41 -4.99 7.63
CA LYS A 90 -13.61 -6.42 7.37
C LYS A 90 -14.74 -7.00 8.21
N SER A 91 -15.47 -7.96 7.61
CA SER A 91 -16.48 -8.75 8.31
C SER A 91 -15.83 -10.03 8.87
N TYR A 92 -15.95 -10.25 10.18
CA TYR A 92 -15.37 -11.42 10.86
C TYR A 92 -16.48 -12.41 11.28
N GLN A 93 -16.94 -13.26 10.35
CA GLN A 93 -18.03 -14.22 10.62
C GLN A 93 -17.76 -15.12 11.84
N PHE A 94 -16.57 -15.71 11.94
CA PHE A 94 -16.23 -16.56 13.09
C PHE A 94 -16.13 -15.76 14.39
N TRP A 95 -15.28 -14.74 14.44
CA TRP A 95 -15.04 -13.95 15.66
C TRP A 95 -16.27 -13.19 16.15
N SER A 96 -17.21 -12.85 15.26
CA SER A 96 -18.50 -12.24 15.66
C SER A 96 -19.38 -13.17 16.51
N THR A 97 -19.14 -14.49 16.46
CA THR A 97 -19.84 -15.50 17.28
C THR A 97 -19.09 -15.86 18.55
N GLN A 98 -17.88 -15.33 18.76
CA GLN A 98 -17.03 -15.66 19.90
C GLN A 98 -17.19 -14.62 21.01
N PRO A 99 -16.96 -14.99 22.28
CA PRO A 99 -16.98 -14.06 23.41
C PRO A 99 -15.72 -13.20 23.40
N VAL A 100 -15.62 -12.29 22.44
CA VAL A 100 -14.56 -11.29 22.31
C VAL A 100 -15.18 -9.91 22.08
N PRO A 101 -14.56 -8.83 22.56
CA PRO A 101 -15.11 -7.49 22.36
C PRO A 101 -15.16 -7.11 20.88
N LYS A 102 -16.21 -6.38 20.48
CA LYS A 102 -16.30 -5.85 19.11
C LYS A 102 -15.35 -4.67 18.93
N MET A 103 -14.95 -4.39 17.68
CA MET A 103 -13.98 -3.31 17.40
C MET A 103 -14.47 -1.92 17.86
N ASP A 104 -15.76 -1.64 17.70
CA ASP A 104 -16.44 -0.39 18.04
C ASP A 104 -16.81 -0.28 19.53
N GLU A 105 -16.63 -1.35 20.32
CA GLU A 105 -17.00 -1.38 21.72
C GLU A 105 -16.05 -0.54 22.59
N LYS A 106 -16.61 0.41 23.35
CA LYS A 106 -15.89 1.17 24.38
C LYS A 106 -15.96 0.41 25.70
N ILE A 107 -14.85 -0.22 26.06
CA ILE A 107 -14.73 -1.03 27.28
C ILE A 107 -14.25 -0.15 28.42
N VAL A 108 -15.04 -0.07 29.50
CA VAL A 108 -14.68 0.63 30.75
C VAL A 108 -14.50 -0.35 31.91
N ARG A 109 -15.08 -1.55 31.82
CA ARG A 109 -15.07 -2.57 32.88
C ARG A 109 -14.00 -3.64 32.62
N ASN A 110 -13.55 -4.29 33.70
CA ASN A 110 -12.59 -5.39 33.69
C ASN A 110 -13.26 -6.65 34.26
N GLU A 111 -13.91 -7.44 33.40
CA GLU A 111 -14.75 -8.58 33.82
C GLU A 111 -14.92 -9.61 32.67
N PRO A 112 -15.39 -10.83 32.96
CA PRO A 112 -15.79 -11.80 31.94
C PRO A 112 -16.88 -11.26 31.00
N ILE A 113 -16.90 -11.77 29.76
CA ILE A 113 -17.93 -11.42 28.77
C ILE A 113 -19.16 -12.32 28.94
N GLU A 114 -18.93 -13.63 28.96
CA GLU A 114 -19.91 -14.64 29.30
C GLU A 114 -19.61 -15.19 30.71
N PRO A 115 -20.64 -15.43 31.54
CA PRO A 115 -20.47 -16.12 32.81
C PRO A 115 -20.05 -17.58 32.57
N ASP A 116 -19.39 -18.16 33.58
CA ASP A 116 -18.94 -19.54 33.55
C ASP A 116 -20.12 -20.50 33.33
N LYS A 117 -19.96 -21.42 32.37
CA LYS A 117 -21.03 -22.35 31.98
C LYS A 117 -21.04 -23.55 32.90
N THR A 118 -22.21 -23.87 33.48
CA THR A 118 -22.39 -25.04 34.35
C THR A 118 -22.48 -26.36 33.57
N SER A 119 -22.89 -26.32 32.29
CA SER A 119 -22.97 -27.49 31.42
C SER A 119 -22.13 -27.30 30.15
N VAL A 120 -21.09 -28.12 29.98
CA VAL A 120 -20.21 -28.12 28.81
C VAL A 120 -20.43 -29.41 28.01
N ARG A 121 -20.39 -29.32 26.68
CA ARG A 121 -20.54 -30.49 25.79
C ARG A 121 -19.42 -31.51 26.02
N ALA A 122 -19.78 -32.73 26.41
CA ALA A 122 -18.83 -33.83 26.62
C ALA A 122 -18.25 -34.38 25.31
N GLU A 123 -19.04 -34.46 24.24
CA GLU A 123 -18.59 -34.98 22.94
C GLU A 123 -17.77 -33.96 22.14
N PRO A 124 -16.75 -34.43 21.38
CA PRO A 124 -16.01 -33.59 20.43
C PRO A 124 -16.90 -32.96 19.35
N TYR A 125 -16.45 -31.85 18.78
CA TYR A 125 -17.10 -31.30 17.58
C TYR A 125 -16.96 -32.24 16.38
N SER A 126 -17.99 -32.30 15.53
CA SER A 126 -18.00 -33.14 14.33
C SER A 126 -16.95 -32.69 13.32
N LEU A 127 -16.11 -33.62 12.87
CA LEU A 127 -15.22 -33.46 11.73
C LEU A 127 -15.82 -34.15 10.49
N PRO A 128 -15.44 -33.73 9.27
CA PRO A 128 -15.77 -34.49 8.06
C PRO A 128 -15.21 -35.92 8.13
N ALA A 129 -15.86 -36.88 7.48
CA ALA A 129 -15.56 -38.32 7.60
C ALA A 129 -14.12 -38.74 7.27
N ASP A 130 -13.37 -37.93 6.50
CA ASP A 130 -11.97 -38.19 6.17
C ASP A 130 -10.98 -37.69 7.25
N PHE A 131 -11.45 -37.05 8.32
CA PHE A 131 -10.63 -36.49 9.38
C PHE A 131 -11.04 -37.01 10.76
N GLN A 132 -10.05 -37.15 11.64
CA GLN A 132 -10.24 -37.53 13.03
C GLN A 132 -9.48 -36.62 13.97
N TRP A 133 -10.04 -36.44 15.16
CA TRP A 133 -9.35 -35.78 16.26
C TRP A 133 -8.25 -36.68 16.79
N ASP A 134 -7.12 -36.06 17.12
CA ASP A 134 -6.03 -36.71 17.82
C ASP A 134 -5.61 -35.86 19.03
N THR A 135 -5.15 -36.54 20.06
CA THR A 135 -4.56 -35.91 21.25
C THR A 135 -3.11 -36.31 21.30
N LEU A 136 -2.22 -35.38 20.94
CA LEU A 136 -0.83 -35.70 20.69
C LEU A 136 -0.12 -36.01 22.01
N ASN A 137 0.46 -37.20 22.10
CA ASN A 137 1.35 -37.56 23.21
C ASN A 137 2.78 -37.14 22.88
N LEU A 138 3.19 -35.94 23.33
CA LEU A 138 4.52 -35.39 23.05
C LEU A 138 5.67 -36.15 23.74
N ASP A 139 5.36 -37.04 24.68
CA ASP A 139 6.33 -37.93 25.30
C ASP A 139 6.89 -38.94 24.27
N ASP A 140 6.10 -39.30 23.25
CA ASP A 140 6.49 -40.16 22.14
C ASP A 140 7.38 -39.38 21.13
N PRO A 141 8.64 -39.80 20.91
CA PRO A 141 9.53 -39.16 19.95
C PRO A 141 8.98 -39.11 18.51
N LEU A 142 8.18 -40.10 18.10
CA LEU A 142 7.61 -40.13 16.75
C LEU A 142 6.55 -39.04 16.57
N VAL A 143 5.63 -38.90 17.53
CA VAL A 143 4.59 -37.87 17.50
C VAL A 143 5.19 -36.47 17.59
N LEU A 144 6.23 -36.30 18.41
CA LEU A 144 6.96 -35.05 18.51
C LEU A 144 7.66 -34.67 17.20
N SER A 145 8.25 -35.65 16.52
CA SER A 145 8.85 -35.46 15.19
C SER A 145 7.81 -35.07 14.14
N GLU A 146 6.62 -35.69 14.16
CA GLU A 146 5.52 -35.31 13.26
C GLU A 146 5.04 -33.88 13.49
N LEU A 147 4.89 -33.48 14.77
CA LEU A 147 4.53 -32.10 15.12
C LEU A 147 5.61 -31.12 14.65
N TYR A 148 6.87 -31.47 14.85
CA TYR A 148 8.00 -30.70 14.34
C TYR A 148 7.94 -30.52 12.82
N THR A 149 7.69 -31.59 12.06
CA THR A 149 7.52 -31.53 10.61
C THR A 149 6.34 -30.65 10.21
N LEU A 150 5.19 -30.77 10.89
CA LEU A 150 4.03 -29.92 10.60
C LEU A 150 4.36 -28.44 10.81
N LEU A 151 4.97 -28.09 11.94
CA LEU A 151 5.26 -26.70 12.31
C LEU A 151 6.34 -26.10 11.41
N SER A 152 7.43 -26.82 11.18
CA SER A 152 8.49 -26.38 10.27
C SER A 152 7.92 -26.14 8.88
N GLU A 153 7.22 -27.09 8.27
CA GLU A 153 6.71 -26.93 6.90
C GLU A 153 5.56 -25.93 6.74
N ASN A 154 4.75 -25.69 7.79
CA ASN A 154 3.43 -25.05 7.66
C ASN A 154 3.08 -23.96 8.69
N TYR A 155 3.91 -23.59 9.66
CA TYR A 155 3.50 -22.61 10.69
C TYR A 155 3.67 -21.16 10.21
N VAL A 156 4.87 -20.61 10.31
CA VAL A 156 5.16 -19.19 9.99
C VAL A 156 6.35 -19.14 9.04
N GLU A 157 6.13 -18.50 7.89
CA GLU A 157 7.13 -18.18 6.88
C GLU A 157 7.08 -16.69 6.68
N ASP A 158 8.22 -16.01 6.55
CA ASP A 158 8.25 -14.62 6.12
C ASP A 158 7.52 -14.39 4.78
N ASP A 159 7.07 -13.15 4.54
CA ASP A 159 6.30 -12.81 3.32
C ASP A 159 7.11 -13.10 2.04
N ASP A 160 8.44 -13.20 2.14
CA ASP A 160 9.39 -13.51 1.05
C ASP A 160 9.85 -15.00 1.02
N ALA A 161 9.37 -15.84 1.95
CA ALA A 161 9.73 -17.26 2.13
C ALA A 161 11.25 -17.55 2.24
N MET A 162 12.05 -16.60 2.72
CA MET A 162 13.49 -16.77 2.95
C MET A 162 13.80 -17.42 4.31
N PHE A 163 12.97 -17.21 5.32
CA PHE A 163 13.17 -17.67 6.70
C PHE A 163 11.94 -18.41 7.23
N ARG A 164 12.20 -19.56 7.83
CA ARG A 164 11.18 -20.41 8.44
C ARG A 164 11.57 -20.73 9.87
N PHE A 165 10.66 -20.57 10.83
CA PHE A 165 10.96 -20.95 12.19
C PHE A 165 11.21 -22.44 12.31
N ASP A 166 12.30 -22.77 12.97
CA ASP A 166 12.76 -24.13 13.21
C ASP A 166 12.66 -24.37 14.71
N TYR A 167 11.55 -24.97 15.16
CA TYR A 167 11.29 -25.21 16.59
C TYR A 167 11.87 -26.57 16.99
N PRO A 168 13.03 -26.65 17.69
CA PRO A 168 13.59 -27.96 18.01
C PRO A 168 12.64 -28.80 18.87
N PRO A 169 12.63 -30.14 18.73
CA PRO A 169 11.76 -31.02 19.53
C PRO A 169 11.82 -30.77 21.04
N ASN A 170 13.03 -30.56 21.59
CA ASN A 170 13.21 -30.26 23.01
C ASN A 170 12.62 -28.92 23.42
N PHE A 171 12.63 -27.93 22.50
CA PHE A 171 11.94 -26.68 22.73
C PHE A 171 10.43 -26.93 22.80
N LEU A 172 9.85 -27.64 21.83
CA LEU A 172 8.41 -27.91 21.81
C LEU A 172 7.96 -28.58 23.12
N LYS A 173 8.75 -29.53 23.65
CA LYS A 173 8.52 -30.11 24.98
C LYS A 173 8.54 -29.05 26.09
N TRP A 174 9.59 -28.25 26.17
CA TRP A 174 9.70 -27.17 27.16
C TRP A 174 8.53 -26.16 27.09
N ALA A 175 8.08 -25.80 25.89
CA ALA A 175 7.00 -24.83 25.69
C ALA A 175 5.60 -25.41 25.96
N LEU A 176 5.38 -26.69 25.64
CA LEU A 176 4.05 -27.32 25.65
C LEU A 176 3.76 -28.11 26.93
N GLN A 177 4.77 -28.39 27.75
CA GLN A 177 4.66 -29.17 28.98
C GLN A 177 5.12 -28.41 30.24
N PRO A 178 4.64 -27.17 30.52
CA PRO A 178 4.91 -26.51 31.80
C PRO A 178 4.14 -27.16 32.96
N PRO A 179 4.52 -26.93 34.23
CA PRO A 179 3.79 -27.46 35.38
C PRO A 179 2.26 -27.22 35.28
N GLY A 180 1.47 -28.27 35.50
CA GLY A 180 0.01 -28.22 35.34
C GLY A 180 -0.53 -28.42 33.92
N TRP A 181 0.33 -28.71 32.93
CA TRP A 181 -0.11 -29.00 31.57
C TRP A 181 -1.06 -30.22 31.50
N CYS A 182 -1.96 -30.20 30.51
CA CYS A 182 -2.90 -31.29 30.27
C CYS A 182 -2.69 -31.88 28.88
N LYS A 183 -2.55 -33.22 28.79
CA LYS A 183 -2.45 -33.95 27.50
C LYS A 183 -3.59 -33.61 26.54
N GLU A 184 -4.81 -33.50 27.09
CA GLU A 184 -6.01 -33.16 26.31
C GLU A 184 -5.90 -31.82 25.58
N TRP A 185 -5.06 -30.89 26.03
CA TRP A 185 -4.90 -29.56 25.42
C TRP A 185 -3.96 -29.55 24.21
N HIS A 186 -3.31 -30.67 23.88
CA HIS A 186 -2.53 -30.83 22.65
C HIS A 186 -3.42 -31.40 21.55
N CYS A 187 -4.23 -30.54 20.94
CA CYS A 187 -5.28 -30.94 20.01
C CYS A 187 -4.74 -30.97 18.57
N GLY A 188 -4.79 -32.16 17.96
CA GLY A 188 -4.42 -32.37 16.57
C GLY A 188 -5.56 -32.88 15.69
N VAL A 189 -5.39 -32.71 14.38
CA VAL A 189 -6.29 -33.28 13.36
C VAL A 189 -5.47 -34.14 12.43
N ARG A 190 -5.91 -35.39 12.25
CA ARG A 190 -5.32 -36.36 11.32
C ARG A 190 -6.26 -36.70 10.19
N VAL A 191 -5.70 -37.08 9.04
CA VAL A 191 -6.45 -37.68 7.93
C VAL A 191 -6.65 -39.16 8.23
N SER A 192 -7.89 -39.64 8.30
CA SER A 192 -8.22 -41.02 8.70
C SER A 192 -7.63 -42.08 7.78
N LYS A 193 -7.52 -41.80 6.48
CA LYS A 193 -6.96 -42.75 5.49
C LYS A 193 -5.44 -42.90 5.54
N SER A 194 -4.71 -41.84 5.87
CA SER A 194 -3.23 -41.82 5.79
C SER A 194 -2.53 -41.67 7.14
N GLY A 195 -3.28 -41.38 8.22
CA GLY A 195 -2.74 -41.10 9.54
C GLY A 195 -1.97 -39.77 9.65
N ARG A 196 -1.82 -39.00 8.56
CA ARG A 196 -0.99 -37.80 8.52
C ARG A 196 -1.60 -36.67 9.34
N LEU A 197 -0.77 -36.03 10.19
CA LEU A 197 -1.13 -34.83 10.95
C LEU A 197 -1.23 -33.60 10.02
N VAL A 198 -2.37 -32.91 10.07
CA VAL A 198 -2.70 -31.79 9.16
C VAL A 198 -3.14 -30.50 9.86
N GLY A 199 -3.35 -30.55 11.16
CA GLY A 199 -3.65 -29.37 11.98
C GLY A 199 -3.27 -29.61 13.44
N PHE A 200 -2.89 -28.54 14.13
CA PHE A 200 -2.51 -28.56 15.54
C PHE A 200 -2.87 -27.24 16.21
N ILE A 201 -3.28 -27.30 17.48
CA ILE A 201 -3.43 -26.17 18.39
C ILE A 201 -3.12 -26.64 19.81
N SER A 202 -2.49 -25.79 20.60
CA SER A 202 -2.12 -26.10 21.98
C SER A 202 -2.65 -25.07 22.97
N ALA A 203 -2.88 -25.52 24.20
CA ALA A 203 -3.12 -24.66 25.35
C ALA A 203 -2.21 -25.08 26.52
N ILE A 204 -1.73 -24.10 27.29
CA ILE A 204 -0.98 -24.32 28.53
C ILE A 204 -1.64 -23.52 29.68
N PRO A 205 -1.55 -23.97 30.94
CA PRO A 205 -2.13 -23.23 32.05
C PRO A 205 -1.34 -21.93 32.29
N ALA A 206 -2.04 -20.86 32.62
CA ALA A 206 -1.42 -19.59 33.00
C ALA A 206 -2.29 -18.85 34.01
N THR A 207 -1.69 -18.39 35.10
CA THR A 207 -2.34 -17.45 36.03
C THR A 207 -1.92 -16.04 35.66
N LEU A 208 -2.87 -15.21 35.19
CA LEU A 208 -2.57 -13.85 34.78
C LEU A 208 -3.26 -12.84 35.67
N ARG A 209 -2.56 -11.76 35.98
CA ARG A 209 -3.12 -10.55 36.56
C ARG A 209 -3.48 -9.59 35.44
N VAL A 210 -4.76 -9.23 35.38
CA VAL A 210 -5.33 -8.24 34.47
C VAL A 210 -5.85 -7.07 35.31
N TYR A 211 -5.12 -5.96 35.32
CA TYR A 211 -5.26 -4.84 36.25
C TYR A 211 -5.31 -5.33 37.71
N ASN A 212 -6.47 -5.22 38.36
CA ASN A 212 -6.67 -5.56 39.77
C ASN A 212 -7.21 -6.98 39.97
N HIS A 213 -7.39 -7.77 38.91
CA HIS A 213 -7.95 -9.11 38.97
C HIS A 213 -6.91 -10.16 38.60
N THR A 214 -6.72 -11.16 39.46
CA THR A 214 -5.93 -12.35 39.15
C THR A 214 -6.88 -13.45 38.66
N GLN A 215 -6.67 -13.92 37.44
CA GLN A 215 -7.51 -14.89 36.77
C GLN A 215 -6.68 -16.10 36.31
N LYS A 216 -7.14 -17.30 36.68
CA LYS A 216 -6.64 -18.54 36.10
C LYS A 216 -7.22 -18.69 34.69
N MET A 217 -6.36 -18.83 33.71
CA MET A 217 -6.73 -18.96 32.31
C MET A 217 -5.77 -19.88 31.58
N VAL A 218 -5.92 -20.02 30.25
CA VAL A 218 -4.96 -20.74 29.42
C VAL A 218 -4.27 -19.82 28.42
N GLU A 219 -3.01 -20.09 28.11
CA GLU A 219 -2.32 -19.49 26.98
C GLU A 219 -2.48 -20.38 25.76
N ILE A 220 -3.02 -19.83 24.66
CA ILE A 220 -3.19 -20.54 23.39
C ILE A 220 -2.00 -20.25 22.47
N ASN A 221 -1.42 -21.31 21.92
CA ASN A 221 -0.27 -21.19 21.02
C ASN A 221 -0.23 -22.29 19.95
N PHE A 222 0.67 -22.14 18.98
CA PHE A 222 0.96 -23.11 17.92
C PHE A 222 -0.24 -23.51 17.05
N LEU A 223 -1.17 -22.59 16.80
CA LEU A 223 -2.25 -22.82 15.84
C LEU A 223 -1.68 -22.96 14.42
N CYS A 224 -1.55 -24.19 13.96
CA CYS A 224 -1.02 -24.54 12.65
C CYS A 224 -2.04 -25.33 11.85
N VAL A 225 -2.24 -24.94 10.59
CA VAL A 225 -3.02 -25.72 9.62
C VAL A 225 -2.16 -25.89 8.38
N HIS A 226 -2.08 -27.13 7.91
CA HIS A 226 -1.36 -27.50 6.70
C HIS A 226 -1.79 -26.59 5.54
N LYS A 227 -0.83 -26.07 4.74
CA LYS A 227 -1.07 -25.00 3.74
C LYS A 227 -2.25 -25.28 2.82
N LYS A 228 -2.38 -26.53 2.35
CA LYS A 228 -3.46 -26.99 1.45
C LYS A 228 -4.88 -26.90 2.05
N LEU A 229 -5.01 -26.87 3.38
CA LEU A 229 -6.30 -26.87 4.09
C LEU A 229 -6.67 -25.51 4.69
N ARG A 230 -5.80 -24.49 4.56
CA ARG A 230 -6.02 -23.16 5.16
C ARG A 230 -7.29 -22.47 4.64
N SER A 231 -7.71 -22.72 3.40
CA SER A 231 -8.95 -22.17 2.82
C SER A 231 -10.23 -22.92 3.22
N LYS A 232 -10.13 -24.02 3.97
CA LYS A 232 -11.26 -24.93 4.29
C LYS A 232 -11.86 -24.71 5.69
N ARG A 233 -11.64 -23.54 6.31
CA ARG A 233 -12.18 -23.17 7.64
C ARG A 233 -11.83 -24.18 8.77
N VAL A 234 -10.68 -24.86 8.68
CA VAL A 234 -10.22 -25.82 9.71
C VAL A 234 -9.84 -25.12 11.03
N ALA A 235 -9.22 -23.93 10.96
CA ALA A 235 -8.80 -23.18 12.14
C ALA A 235 -9.97 -22.82 13.10
N PRO A 236 -11.13 -22.30 12.64
CA PRO A 236 -12.33 -22.17 13.47
C PRO A 236 -12.77 -23.42 14.22
N VAL A 237 -12.65 -24.60 13.59
CA VAL A 237 -13.05 -25.88 14.20
C VAL A 237 -12.06 -26.29 15.28
N LEU A 238 -10.75 -26.13 15.02
CA LEU A 238 -9.69 -26.32 16.02
C LEU A 238 -9.89 -25.41 17.25
N ILE A 239 -10.19 -24.13 17.03
CA ILE A 239 -10.43 -23.17 18.12
C ILE A 239 -11.64 -23.59 18.96
N ARG A 240 -12.74 -24.03 18.33
CA ARG A 240 -13.93 -24.50 19.05
C ARG A 240 -13.66 -25.76 19.87
N GLU A 241 -12.88 -26.69 19.33
CA GLU A 241 -12.54 -27.93 20.04
C GLU A 241 -11.61 -27.66 21.22
N ILE A 242 -10.54 -26.86 21.06
CA ILE A 242 -9.67 -26.54 22.20
C ILE A 242 -10.44 -25.76 23.29
N THR A 243 -11.33 -24.85 22.90
CA THR A 243 -12.20 -24.12 23.84
C THR A 243 -13.07 -25.10 24.63
N ARG A 244 -13.64 -26.12 23.97
CA ARG A 244 -14.42 -27.18 24.64
C ARG A 244 -13.58 -27.96 25.65
N ARG A 245 -12.37 -28.39 25.26
CA ARG A 245 -11.46 -29.16 26.13
C ARG A 245 -10.98 -28.35 27.34
N VAL A 246 -10.77 -27.04 27.17
CA VAL A 246 -10.41 -26.14 28.27
C VAL A 246 -11.59 -25.90 29.20
N ASN A 247 -12.79 -25.65 28.65
CA ASN A 247 -14.03 -25.48 29.44
C ASN A 247 -14.38 -26.75 30.25
N LEU A 248 -14.06 -27.95 29.76
CA LEU A 248 -14.26 -29.20 30.52
C LEU A 248 -13.41 -29.28 31.80
N LYS A 249 -12.29 -28.56 31.86
CA LYS A 249 -11.45 -28.44 33.07
C LYS A 249 -11.86 -27.26 33.95
N GLY A 250 -12.99 -26.59 33.64
CA GLY A 250 -13.52 -25.47 34.42
C GLY A 250 -12.81 -24.14 34.20
N ILE A 251 -12.04 -23.98 33.12
CA ILE A 251 -11.39 -22.72 32.74
C ILE A 251 -12.12 -22.15 31.53
N PHE A 252 -12.48 -20.86 31.56
CA PHE A 252 -13.31 -20.24 30.51
C PHE A 252 -12.65 -19.05 29.81
N GLN A 253 -11.45 -18.68 30.22
CA GLN A 253 -10.70 -17.54 29.70
C GLN A 253 -9.40 -18.02 29.06
N ALA A 254 -8.90 -17.26 28.09
CA ALA A 254 -7.60 -17.52 27.48
C ALA A 254 -6.88 -16.24 27.07
N VAL A 255 -5.55 -16.31 26.97
CA VAL A 255 -4.71 -15.28 26.36
C VAL A 255 -4.08 -15.82 25.08
N TYR A 256 -3.95 -14.97 24.07
CA TYR A 256 -3.25 -15.33 22.84
C TYR A 256 -2.66 -14.09 22.16
N THR A 257 -1.66 -14.30 21.32
CA THR A 257 -1.10 -13.25 20.46
C THR A 257 -1.22 -13.61 18.98
N ALA A 258 -1.26 -12.58 18.14
CA ALA A 258 -1.16 -12.76 16.70
C ALA A 258 -0.42 -11.58 16.05
N GLY A 259 0.36 -11.87 15.00
CA GLY A 259 0.91 -10.84 14.10
C GLY A 259 -0.14 -10.17 13.20
N VAL A 260 -1.37 -10.67 13.22
CA VAL A 260 -2.51 -10.15 12.47
C VAL A 260 -3.52 -9.48 13.40
N VAL A 261 -4.29 -8.53 12.87
CA VAL A 261 -5.29 -7.77 13.62
C VAL A 261 -6.65 -8.47 13.58
N LEU A 262 -7.12 -8.86 14.77
CA LEU A 262 -8.41 -9.49 15.06
C LEU A 262 -9.25 -8.56 15.96
N PRO A 263 -10.59 -8.69 16.01
CA PRO A 263 -11.44 -7.93 16.94
C PRO A 263 -11.30 -8.46 18.38
N LYS A 264 -10.98 -7.67 19.42
CA LYS A 264 -10.31 -6.36 19.46
C LYS A 264 -9.01 -6.54 20.27
N PRO A 265 -7.84 -6.05 19.81
CA PRO A 265 -6.60 -6.21 20.56
C PRO A 265 -6.60 -5.33 21.82
N ILE A 266 -6.07 -5.86 22.92
CA ILE A 266 -5.92 -5.11 24.17
C ILE A 266 -4.65 -4.25 24.17
N ALA A 267 -3.60 -4.70 23.47
CA ALA A 267 -2.33 -4.00 23.32
C ALA A 267 -1.62 -4.42 22.03
N THR A 268 -0.73 -3.55 21.56
CA THR A 268 0.09 -3.76 20.36
C THR A 268 1.55 -3.48 20.69
N CYS A 269 2.40 -4.50 20.70
CA CYS A 269 3.84 -4.34 20.90
C CYS A 269 4.59 -4.50 19.58
N ARG A 270 5.74 -3.86 19.44
CA ARG A 270 6.56 -3.88 18.24
C ARG A 270 7.87 -4.63 18.47
N TYR A 271 8.30 -5.42 17.49
CA TYR A 271 9.59 -6.10 17.53
C TYR A 271 10.76 -5.15 17.25
N TRP A 272 11.88 -5.45 17.89
CA TRP A 272 13.16 -4.79 17.75
C TRP A 272 14.27 -5.83 17.61
N HIS A 273 15.28 -5.52 16.80
CA HIS A 273 16.36 -6.44 16.44
C HIS A 273 17.72 -5.80 16.67
N ARG A 274 18.59 -6.48 17.42
CA ARG A 274 19.99 -6.09 17.65
C ARG A 274 20.90 -7.08 16.95
N SER A 275 21.66 -6.59 15.96
CA SER A 275 22.61 -7.43 15.22
C SER A 275 23.81 -7.80 16.10
N LEU A 276 24.05 -9.11 16.30
CA LEU A 276 25.24 -9.63 16.99
C LEU A 276 26.31 -10.08 15.99
N ASN A 277 25.87 -10.62 14.85
CA ASN A 277 26.72 -11.03 13.73
C ASN A 277 26.32 -10.31 12.43
N PRO A 278 26.64 -9.00 12.27
CA PRO A 278 26.20 -8.23 11.12
C PRO A 278 26.65 -8.82 9.78
N LYS A 279 27.82 -9.45 9.72
CA LYS A 279 28.35 -10.06 8.48
C LYS A 279 27.41 -11.14 7.97
N LYS A 280 27.03 -12.09 8.83
CA LYS A 280 26.11 -13.16 8.48
C LYS A 280 24.71 -12.62 8.18
N LEU A 281 24.20 -11.70 9.01
CA LEU A 281 22.86 -11.13 8.83
C LEU A 281 22.71 -10.36 7.51
N ILE A 282 23.77 -9.67 7.05
CA ILE A 282 23.76 -8.98 5.76
C ILE A 282 23.86 -9.95 4.59
N ASP A 283 24.70 -10.99 4.72
CA ASP A 283 24.88 -12.02 3.67
C ASP A 283 23.57 -12.74 3.37
N ILE A 284 22.87 -13.18 4.42
CA ILE A 284 21.59 -13.89 4.33
C ILE A 284 20.40 -12.95 4.07
N LYS A 285 20.65 -11.63 3.89
CA LYS A 285 19.63 -10.59 3.69
C LYS A 285 18.63 -10.39 4.84
N PHE A 286 18.95 -10.85 6.05
CA PHE A 286 18.16 -10.57 7.25
C PHE A 286 18.25 -9.08 7.65
N SER A 287 19.45 -8.48 7.50
CA SER A 287 19.70 -7.06 7.72
C SER A 287 20.28 -6.42 6.46
N HIS A 288 20.09 -5.11 6.27
CA HIS A 288 20.70 -4.37 5.16
C HIS A 288 21.73 -3.36 5.68
N LEU A 289 22.77 -3.11 4.88
CA LEU A 289 23.71 -2.02 5.15
C LEU A 289 22.97 -0.69 5.06
N THR A 290 22.87 0.01 6.19
CA THR A 290 22.38 1.39 6.21
C THR A 290 23.34 2.28 5.44
N ARG A 291 22.82 3.36 4.83
CA ARG A 291 23.63 4.26 4.00
C ARG A 291 24.82 4.85 4.74
N ASN A 292 25.94 5.03 4.03
CA ASN A 292 27.23 5.49 4.55
C ASN A 292 27.93 4.54 5.54
N MET A 293 27.39 3.34 5.74
CA MET A 293 28.03 2.29 6.54
C MET A 293 28.66 1.27 5.61
N THR A 294 29.98 1.12 5.71
CA THR A 294 30.68 -0.02 5.11
C THR A 294 30.48 -1.25 6.00
N MET A 295 30.78 -2.44 5.48
CA MET A 295 30.77 -3.66 6.30
C MET A 295 31.65 -3.48 7.56
N GLN A 296 32.85 -2.90 7.42
CA GLN A 296 33.75 -2.61 8.55
C GLN A 296 33.15 -1.61 9.55
N ARG A 297 32.49 -0.54 9.08
CA ARG A 297 31.81 0.41 9.97
C ARG A 297 30.64 -0.21 10.70
N THR A 298 29.90 -1.10 10.04
CA THR A 298 28.79 -1.85 10.65
C THR A 298 29.31 -2.81 11.71
N LEU A 299 30.36 -3.58 11.40
CA LEU A 299 31.04 -4.41 12.39
C LEU A 299 31.54 -3.58 13.58
N LYS A 300 32.08 -2.37 13.34
CA LYS A 300 32.51 -1.47 14.42
C LYS A 300 31.34 -0.89 15.24
N LEU A 301 30.22 -0.54 14.61
CA LEU A 301 29.04 0.01 15.29
C LEU A 301 28.34 -1.03 16.17
N TYR A 302 28.28 -2.27 15.69
CA TYR A 302 27.66 -3.39 16.41
C TYR A 302 28.67 -4.15 17.29
N LYS A 303 29.95 -3.74 17.32
CA LYS A 303 30.98 -4.37 18.15
C LYS A 303 30.60 -4.28 19.62
N LEU A 304 30.56 -5.43 20.28
CA LEU A 304 30.36 -5.56 21.72
C LEU A 304 31.71 -5.70 22.45
N PRO A 305 31.81 -5.30 23.74
CA PRO A 305 32.97 -5.55 24.60
C PRO A 305 33.32 -7.04 24.70
N GLU A 306 34.58 -7.39 24.93
CA GLU A 306 35.02 -8.80 24.96
C GLU A 306 34.46 -9.56 26.18
N ASN A 307 34.47 -8.93 27.36
CA ASN A 307 33.97 -9.53 28.61
C ASN A 307 32.81 -8.73 29.18
N THR A 308 31.98 -9.42 29.97
CA THR A 308 30.91 -8.80 30.78
C THR A 308 31.49 -7.81 31.79
N LYS A 309 30.77 -6.73 32.05
CA LYS A 309 31.24 -5.63 32.91
C LYS A 309 30.68 -5.67 34.32
N VAL A 310 29.45 -6.16 34.48
CA VAL A 310 28.75 -6.16 35.76
C VAL A 310 29.37 -7.23 36.66
N PRO A 311 29.93 -6.85 37.82
CA PRO A 311 30.51 -7.80 38.75
C PRO A 311 29.42 -8.72 39.32
N GLY A 312 29.70 -10.02 39.38
CA GLY A 312 28.73 -11.01 39.86
C GLY A 312 27.70 -11.46 38.82
N PHE A 313 27.82 -11.03 37.55
CA PHE A 313 27.02 -11.56 36.45
C PHE A 313 27.39 -13.02 36.15
N ARG A 314 26.49 -13.95 36.48
CA ARG A 314 26.69 -15.39 36.28
C ARG A 314 25.39 -16.07 35.87
N LYS A 315 25.47 -17.33 35.42
CA LYS A 315 24.28 -18.13 35.11
C LYS A 315 23.47 -18.40 36.37
N LEU A 316 22.14 -18.42 36.22
CA LEU A 316 21.21 -18.82 37.27
C LEU A 316 21.46 -20.28 37.66
N VAL A 317 21.59 -20.56 38.96
CA VAL A 317 21.65 -21.93 39.49
C VAL A 317 20.45 -22.22 40.38
N TYR A 318 20.22 -23.49 40.69
CA TYR A 318 19.04 -23.95 41.45
C TYR A 318 18.90 -23.25 42.82
N THR A 319 20.01 -22.96 43.50
CA THR A 319 20.00 -22.28 44.81
C THR A 319 19.49 -20.84 44.76
N ASP A 320 19.50 -20.21 43.58
CA ASP A 320 19.09 -18.82 43.40
C ASP A 320 17.56 -18.68 43.19
N ILE A 321 16.87 -19.77 42.85
CA ILE A 321 15.46 -19.77 42.44
C ILE A 321 14.56 -18.98 43.40
N PRO A 322 14.63 -19.17 44.74
CA PRO A 322 13.74 -18.44 45.65
C PRO A 322 13.97 -16.91 45.62
N GLN A 323 15.22 -16.47 45.50
CA GLN A 323 15.55 -15.04 45.45
C GLN A 323 15.19 -14.43 44.08
N ALA A 324 15.50 -15.14 43.00
CA ALA A 324 15.21 -14.72 41.64
C ALA A 324 13.70 -14.66 41.36
N HIS A 325 12.93 -15.64 41.87
CA HIS A 325 11.47 -15.66 41.81
C HIS A 325 10.86 -14.46 42.52
N LYS A 326 11.38 -14.10 43.70
CA LYS A 326 10.92 -12.96 44.49
C LYS A 326 11.10 -11.65 43.72
N ILE A 327 12.30 -11.36 43.21
CA ILE A 327 12.55 -10.10 42.48
C ILE A 327 11.74 -10.01 41.18
N LEU A 328 11.50 -11.13 40.49
CA LEU A 328 10.67 -11.15 39.30
C LEU A 328 9.20 -10.86 39.64
N THR A 329 8.69 -11.47 40.72
CA THR A 329 7.31 -11.26 41.17
C THR A 329 7.08 -9.79 41.53
N GLU A 330 7.97 -9.20 42.33
CA GLU A 330 7.91 -7.78 42.71
C GLU A 330 8.04 -6.84 41.48
N TYR A 331 8.82 -7.23 40.48
CA TYR A 331 8.93 -6.47 39.24
C TYR A 331 7.64 -6.52 38.40
N LEU A 332 7.07 -7.73 38.23
CA LEU A 332 5.87 -7.94 37.45
C LEU A 332 4.64 -7.25 38.05
N GLU A 333 4.66 -6.97 39.36
CA GLU A 333 3.62 -6.20 40.04
C GLU A 333 3.40 -4.78 39.49
N LYS A 334 4.36 -4.24 38.73
CA LYS A 334 4.26 -2.90 38.10
C LYS A 334 3.36 -2.84 36.86
N PHE A 335 3.06 -3.99 36.25
CA PHE A 335 2.41 -4.06 34.93
C PHE A 335 0.94 -4.49 35.01
N ASP A 336 0.11 -3.93 34.13
CA ASP A 336 -1.33 -4.16 34.16
C ASP A 336 -1.71 -5.56 33.61
N LEU A 337 -0.92 -6.13 32.71
CA LEU A 337 -1.06 -7.52 32.25
C LEU A 337 0.23 -8.28 32.52
N ALA A 338 0.24 -9.16 33.52
CA ALA A 338 1.44 -9.94 33.86
C ALA A 338 1.09 -11.35 34.36
N PRO A 339 1.93 -12.35 34.11
CA PRO A 339 1.78 -13.67 34.71
C PRO A 339 2.15 -13.65 36.19
N VAL A 340 1.53 -14.54 36.94
CA VAL A 340 1.88 -14.85 38.33
C VAL A 340 2.49 -16.25 38.34
N PHE A 341 3.81 -16.31 38.45
CA PHE A 341 4.54 -17.57 38.44
C PHE A 341 4.56 -18.20 39.84
N SER A 342 4.28 -19.48 39.93
CA SER A 342 4.67 -20.31 41.07
C SER A 342 6.17 -20.59 41.05
N VAL A 343 6.72 -21.11 42.15
CA VAL A 343 8.15 -21.47 42.24
C VAL A 343 8.48 -22.59 41.24
N GLU A 344 7.57 -23.56 41.08
CA GLU A 344 7.71 -24.67 40.12
C GLU A 344 7.68 -24.17 38.66
N GLU A 345 6.76 -23.24 38.35
CA GLU A 345 6.70 -22.62 37.02
C GLU A 345 7.96 -21.79 36.76
N PHE A 346 8.45 -21.06 37.75
CA PHE A 346 9.68 -20.28 37.62
C PHE A 346 10.88 -21.19 37.33
N GLU A 347 11.01 -22.31 38.04
CA GLU A 347 12.08 -23.28 37.78
C GLU A 347 12.02 -23.77 36.33
N HIS A 348 10.85 -24.20 35.86
CA HIS A 348 10.66 -24.70 34.51
C HIS A 348 11.03 -23.67 33.43
N TRP A 349 10.58 -22.42 33.60
CA TRP A 349 10.76 -21.37 32.60
C TRP A 349 12.15 -20.71 32.61
N PHE A 350 12.82 -20.64 33.77
CA PHE A 350 14.03 -19.83 33.91
C PHE A 350 15.30 -20.64 34.16
N LEU A 351 15.23 -21.90 34.59
CA LEU A 351 16.44 -22.69 34.79
C LEU A 351 17.17 -22.88 33.44
N PRO A 352 18.47 -22.51 33.31
CA PRO A 352 19.15 -22.54 32.02
C PRO A 352 19.20 -23.94 31.41
N GLN A 353 18.72 -24.07 30.18
CA GLN A 353 18.75 -25.30 29.40
C GLN A 353 19.45 -25.04 28.07
N ALA A 354 20.49 -25.83 27.78
CA ALA A 354 21.33 -25.65 26.60
C ALA A 354 20.50 -25.68 25.31
N GLY A 355 20.56 -24.59 24.53
CA GLY A 355 19.83 -24.46 23.26
C GLY A 355 18.34 -24.14 23.39
N ILE A 356 17.81 -23.92 24.61
CA ILE A 356 16.40 -23.55 24.86
C ILE A 356 16.35 -22.18 25.54
N ILE A 357 16.69 -22.08 26.82
CA ILE A 357 16.64 -20.86 27.62
C ILE A 357 17.99 -20.59 28.26
N ASN A 358 18.44 -19.33 28.23
CA ASN A 358 19.60 -18.87 28.98
C ASN A 358 19.14 -17.81 29.97
N SER A 359 19.44 -18.02 31.25
CA SER A 359 19.13 -17.09 32.32
C SER A 359 20.37 -16.79 33.15
N PHE A 360 20.50 -15.52 33.52
CA PHE A 360 21.63 -14.96 34.25
C PHE A 360 21.13 -14.12 35.41
N VAL A 361 21.95 -14.02 36.44
CA VAL A 361 21.70 -13.25 37.65
C VAL A 361 22.92 -12.42 38.00
N VAL A 362 22.70 -11.31 38.71
CA VAL A 362 23.76 -10.50 39.30
C VAL A 362 23.74 -10.71 40.81
N GLU A 363 24.81 -11.31 41.31
CA GLU A 363 25.01 -11.55 42.73
C GLU A 363 25.90 -10.45 43.34
N LYS A 364 25.39 -9.78 44.38
CA LYS A 364 26.13 -8.81 45.17
C LYS A 364 25.97 -9.15 46.65
N GLU A 365 27.09 -9.34 47.36
CA GLU A 365 27.10 -9.65 48.80
C GLU A 365 26.22 -10.87 49.16
N GLY A 366 26.21 -11.91 48.32
CA GLY A 366 25.43 -13.14 48.55
C GLY A 366 23.92 -13.00 48.27
N LYS A 367 23.47 -11.87 47.72
CA LYS A 367 22.07 -11.63 47.34
C LYS A 367 21.93 -11.43 45.83
N ILE A 368 20.85 -11.99 45.28
CA ILE A 368 20.49 -11.77 43.88
C ILE A 368 19.77 -10.44 43.76
N THR A 369 20.31 -9.55 42.93
CA THR A 369 19.81 -8.18 42.77
C THR A 369 19.10 -7.98 41.43
N ASP A 370 19.67 -8.53 40.35
CA ASP A 370 19.17 -8.36 38.98
C ASP A 370 19.11 -9.72 38.26
N MET A 371 18.25 -9.82 37.25
CA MET A 371 18.03 -11.03 36.46
C MET A 371 17.85 -10.71 34.97
N VAL A 372 18.37 -11.56 34.09
CA VAL A 372 18.21 -11.47 32.64
C VAL A 372 17.88 -12.86 32.09
N SER A 373 16.95 -12.95 31.15
CA SER A 373 16.67 -14.21 30.46
C SER A 373 16.34 -14.01 28.98
N TYR A 374 16.77 -14.98 28.16
CA TYR A 374 16.44 -15.03 26.74
C TYR A 374 16.43 -16.46 26.21
N TYR A 375 15.47 -16.77 25.34
CA TYR A 375 15.33 -18.10 24.73
C TYR A 375 15.89 -18.14 23.30
N THR A 376 16.19 -19.35 22.84
CA THR A 376 16.81 -19.64 21.55
C THR A 376 15.73 -20.06 20.56
N LEU A 377 15.67 -19.38 19.43
CA LEU A 377 14.86 -19.83 18.31
C LEU A 377 15.67 -19.80 17.02
N PRO A 378 16.05 -20.97 16.51
CA PRO A 378 16.64 -21.03 15.19
C PRO A 378 15.60 -20.78 14.10
N SER A 379 16.05 -20.28 12.97
CA SER A 379 15.29 -20.23 11.73
C SER A 379 16.08 -20.90 10.63
N SER A 380 15.43 -21.74 9.83
CA SER A 380 16.03 -22.32 8.63
C SER A 380 16.11 -21.26 7.54
N ILE A 381 17.26 -21.16 6.88
CA ILE A 381 17.52 -20.23 5.78
C ILE A 381 17.34 -21.01 4.48
N MET A 382 16.38 -20.58 3.66
CA MET A 382 16.07 -21.22 2.39
C MET A 382 16.96 -20.65 1.27
N HIS A 383 17.39 -21.49 0.33
CA HIS A 383 18.07 -21.09 -0.91
C HIS A 383 19.43 -20.35 -0.76
N HIS A 384 20.12 -20.46 0.38
CA HIS A 384 21.46 -19.90 0.60
C HIS A 384 22.56 -20.97 0.51
N GLN A 385 23.67 -20.69 -0.17
CA GLN A 385 24.73 -21.69 -0.43
C GLN A 385 25.58 -22.02 0.81
N THR A 386 25.80 -21.05 1.70
CA THR A 386 26.75 -21.15 2.82
C THR A 386 26.11 -21.26 4.21
N HIS A 387 24.95 -20.66 4.43
CA HIS A 387 24.32 -20.55 5.75
C HIS A 387 22.98 -21.29 5.73
N LYS A 388 22.84 -22.33 6.55
CA LYS A 388 21.62 -23.14 6.64
C LYS A 388 20.67 -22.70 7.76
N THR A 389 21.22 -22.13 8.83
CA THR A 389 20.45 -21.75 10.02
C THR A 389 20.84 -20.36 10.51
N LEU A 390 19.85 -19.61 10.97
CA LEU A 390 19.97 -18.34 11.67
C LEU A 390 19.65 -18.59 13.15
N LYS A 391 20.60 -18.33 14.05
CA LYS A 391 20.39 -18.52 15.49
C LYS A 391 19.99 -17.19 16.14
N ALA A 392 18.72 -17.04 16.50
CA ALA A 392 18.20 -15.82 17.12
C ALA A 392 17.94 -16.01 18.62
N ALA A 393 18.35 -15.04 19.42
CA ALA A 393 17.99 -14.93 20.83
C ALA A 393 16.76 -14.05 20.94
N TYR A 394 15.80 -14.40 21.79
CA TYR A 394 14.62 -13.60 22.07
C TYR A 394 14.58 -13.26 23.55
N SER A 395 14.58 -11.96 23.84
CA SER A 395 14.42 -11.44 25.20
C SER A 395 13.17 -12.01 25.86
N PHE A 396 13.32 -12.51 27.07
CA PHE A 396 12.25 -13.08 27.87
C PHE A 396 11.91 -12.13 29.02
N TYR A 397 12.14 -12.50 30.29
CA TYR A 397 11.96 -11.60 31.43
C TYR A 397 13.31 -11.07 31.93
N ASN A 398 13.39 -9.76 32.12
CA ASN A 398 14.57 -9.08 32.65
C ASN A 398 14.13 -8.18 33.81
N VAL A 399 14.96 -8.11 34.86
CA VAL A 399 14.71 -7.36 36.08
C VAL A 399 15.97 -6.59 36.45
N SER A 400 15.84 -5.27 36.55
CA SER A 400 16.88 -4.36 37.02
C SER A 400 16.38 -3.65 38.28
N THR A 401 17.13 -3.80 39.38
CA THR A 401 16.89 -3.14 40.68
C THR A 401 18.06 -2.24 41.05
N THR A 402 19.28 -2.75 40.95
CA THR A 402 20.51 -2.08 41.43
C THR A 402 21.41 -1.71 40.27
N THR A 403 21.51 -2.57 39.26
CA THR A 403 22.34 -2.35 38.09
C THR A 403 21.58 -1.55 37.05
N PRO A 404 22.14 -0.47 36.45
CA PRO A 404 21.47 0.27 35.38
C PRO A 404 21.11 -0.65 34.20
N TRP A 405 19.90 -0.48 33.63
CA TRP A 405 19.40 -1.27 32.50
C TRP A 405 20.38 -1.43 31.33
N LEU A 406 21.10 -0.35 31.00
CA LEU A 406 22.07 -0.34 29.90
C LEU A 406 23.24 -1.29 30.14
N GLU A 407 23.73 -1.39 31.37
CA GLU A 407 24.87 -2.24 31.71
C GLU A 407 24.44 -3.71 31.78
N LEU A 408 23.31 -3.96 32.44
CA LEU A 408 22.73 -5.30 32.57
C LEU A 408 22.42 -5.92 31.19
N MET A 409 21.75 -5.16 30.32
CA MET A 409 21.41 -5.65 28.99
C MET A 409 22.61 -5.64 28.03
N MET A 410 23.65 -4.86 28.27
CA MET A 410 24.92 -5.00 27.53
C MET A 410 25.54 -6.36 27.79
N ASP A 411 25.58 -6.81 29.05
CA ASP A 411 26.12 -8.13 29.41
C ASP A 411 25.25 -9.28 28.89
N ALA A 412 23.93 -9.07 28.77
CA ALA A 412 23.03 -9.97 28.06
C ALA A 412 23.42 -10.14 26.57
N LEU A 413 23.76 -9.04 25.88
CA LEU A 413 24.18 -9.09 24.48
C LEU A 413 25.55 -9.74 24.31
N ILE A 414 26.47 -9.51 25.25
CA ILE A 414 27.81 -10.13 25.28
C ILE A 414 27.66 -11.64 25.44
N SER A 415 26.91 -12.10 26.44
CA SER A 415 26.65 -13.53 26.65
C SER A 415 25.94 -14.19 25.47
N ALA A 416 25.00 -13.51 24.80
CA ALA A 416 24.40 -14.02 23.57
C ALA A 416 25.40 -14.11 22.42
N ARG A 417 26.29 -13.13 22.23
CA ARG A 417 27.36 -13.22 21.22
C ARG A 417 28.27 -14.42 21.49
N ASP A 418 28.68 -14.63 22.73
CA ASP A 418 29.63 -15.69 23.11
C ASP A 418 29.04 -17.09 22.94
N LEU A 419 27.71 -17.21 23.09
CA LEU A 419 26.95 -18.42 22.78
C LEU A 419 26.64 -18.59 21.27
N GLY A 420 27.21 -17.75 20.41
CA GLY A 420 27.15 -17.85 18.95
C GLY A 420 25.79 -17.44 18.36
N PHE A 421 25.05 -16.54 19.02
CA PHE A 421 23.82 -16.00 18.44
C PHE A 421 24.12 -14.93 17.38
N ASP A 422 23.29 -14.88 16.34
CA ASP A 422 23.48 -13.96 15.21
C ASP A 422 22.71 -12.65 15.39
N VAL A 423 21.55 -12.71 16.04
CA VAL A 423 20.66 -11.57 16.31
C VAL A 423 19.99 -11.73 17.67
N PHE A 424 19.74 -10.61 18.35
CA PHE A 424 18.99 -10.54 19.60
C PHE A 424 17.69 -9.74 19.38
N ASN A 425 16.55 -10.38 19.61
CA ASN A 425 15.22 -9.84 19.38
C ASN A 425 14.57 -9.45 20.70
N ALA A 426 13.84 -8.34 20.73
CA ALA A 426 13.09 -7.89 21.89
C ALA A 426 11.79 -7.21 21.46
N LEU A 427 10.78 -7.22 22.33
CA LEU A 427 9.55 -6.46 22.16
C LEU A 427 9.62 -5.17 22.98
N ASP A 428 8.93 -4.11 22.56
CA ASP A 428 8.86 -2.83 23.28
C ASP A 428 7.91 -2.84 24.51
N LEU A 429 7.70 -4.02 25.10
CA LEU A 429 6.95 -4.27 26.32
C LEU A 429 7.79 -4.03 27.58
N MET A 430 7.14 -3.97 28.76
CA MET A 430 7.77 -3.62 30.04
C MET A 430 8.61 -2.34 29.94
N ASP A 431 9.76 -2.30 30.62
CA ASP A 431 10.72 -1.18 30.58
C ASP A 431 11.76 -1.34 29.46
N ASN A 432 11.53 -2.22 28.47
CA ASN A 432 12.54 -2.50 27.45
C ASN A 432 12.95 -1.24 26.66
N LYS A 433 12.05 -0.26 26.52
CA LYS A 433 12.33 1.02 25.84
C LYS A 433 13.54 1.77 26.42
N GLU A 434 13.88 1.55 27.69
CA GLU A 434 15.04 2.19 28.33
C GLU A 434 16.37 1.80 27.68
N PHE A 435 16.49 0.56 27.18
CA PHE A 435 17.74 0.06 26.62
C PHE A 435 17.73 -0.16 25.10
N LEU A 436 16.57 -0.22 24.45
CA LEU A 436 16.46 -0.52 23.02
C LEU A 436 17.27 0.46 22.14
N GLU A 437 16.98 1.76 22.19
CA GLU A 437 17.70 2.75 21.37
C GLU A 437 19.18 2.90 21.77
N PRO A 438 19.53 3.03 23.08
CA PRO A 438 20.93 3.21 23.48
C PRO A 438 21.81 2.00 23.13
N LEU A 439 21.29 0.77 23.29
CA LEU A 439 21.98 -0.47 22.89
C LEU A 439 21.83 -0.79 21.40
N LYS A 440 21.37 0.17 20.60
CA LYS A 440 21.35 0.11 19.12
C LYS A 440 20.51 -1.08 18.62
N PHE A 441 19.38 -1.34 19.25
CA PHE A 441 18.33 -2.15 18.64
C PHE A 441 17.70 -1.35 17.49
N GLY A 442 17.54 -1.99 16.34
CA GLY A 442 16.79 -1.45 15.21
C GLY A 442 15.32 -1.80 15.32
N ILE A 443 14.45 -0.89 14.88
CA ILE A 443 13.01 -1.13 14.90
C ILE A 443 12.65 -2.15 13.81
N GLY A 444 12.04 -3.27 14.20
CA GLY A 444 11.45 -4.25 13.28
C GLY A 444 10.12 -3.77 12.72
N ASP A 445 9.59 -4.45 11.72
CA ASP A 445 8.28 -4.14 11.11
C ASP A 445 7.16 -5.08 11.59
N GLY A 446 7.49 -6.13 12.33
CA GLY A 446 6.53 -6.99 13.00
C GLY A 446 5.85 -6.31 14.19
N ASN A 447 4.51 -6.27 14.19
CA ASN A 447 3.70 -5.93 15.34
C ASN A 447 3.07 -7.20 15.93
N LEU A 448 3.16 -7.37 17.24
CA LEU A 448 2.50 -8.42 17.99
C LEU A 448 1.28 -7.85 18.73
N GLN A 449 0.11 -8.39 18.41
CA GLN A 449 -1.15 -7.99 19.02
C GLN A 449 -1.52 -8.94 20.15
N TYR A 450 -1.91 -8.41 21.31
CA TYR A 450 -2.36 -9.20 22.47
C TYR A 450 -3.89 -9.25 22.53
N TYR A 451 -4.44 -10.41 22.87
CA TYR A 451 -5.87 -10.67 22.97
C TYR A 451 -6.22 -11.48 24.20
N LEU A 452 -7.41 -11.24 24.74
CA LEU A 452 -8.03 -12.07 25.76
C LEU A 452 -9.34 -12.65 25.23
N TYR A 453 -9.54 -13.95 25.41
CA TYR A 453 -10.77 -14.67 25.10
C TYR A 453 -11.67 -14.69 26.34
N ASN A 454 -12.97 -14.41 26.14
CA ASN A 454 -13.98 -14.32 27.20
C ASN A 454 -13.64 -13.33 28.32
N TRP A 455 -12.89 -12.27 28.00
CA TRP A 455 -12.54 -11.22 28.95
C TRP A 455 -12.56 -9.87 28.26
N ARG A 456 -13.13 -8.86 28.91
CA ARG A 456 -13.10 -7.47 28.45
C ARG A 456 -12.34 -6.63 29.46
N CYS A 457 -11.39 -5.85 28.97
CA CYS A 457 -10.66 -4.87 29.76
C CYS A 457 -10.33 -3.63 28.90
N PRO A 458 -10.01 -2.48 29.52
CA PRO A 458 -9.48 -1.34 28.80
C PRO A 458 -8.21 -1.66 28.02
N SER A 459 -7.95 -0.89 26.96
CA SER A 459 -6.71 -1.02 26.18
C SER A 459 -5.50 -0.54 26.96
N MET A 460 -4.37 -1.21 26.78
CA MET A 460 -3.13 -0.96 27.51
C MET A 460 -2.04 -0.45 26.56
N THR A 461 -1.13 0.39 27.08
CA THR A 461 0.09 0.77 26.37
C THR A 461 1.13 -0.35 26.48
N PRO A 462 2.08 -0.49 25.51
CA PRO A 462 3.09 -1.55 25.53
C PRO A 462 3.88 -1.66 26.83
N GLY A 463 4.27 -0.54 27.44
CA GLY A 463 5.01 -0.52 28.71
C GLY A 463 4.19 -0.94 29.94
N LYS A 464 2.88 -1.22 29.78
CA LYS A 464 2.02 -1.81 30.81
C LYS A 464 1.80 -3.30 30.63
N ILE A 465 2.39 -3.89 29.58
CA ILE A 465 2.36 -5.33 29.32
C ILE A 465 3.62 -5.95 29.93
N GLY A 466 3.41 -6.78 30.94
CA GLY A 466 4.40 -7.64 31.58
C GLY A 466 4.25 -9.11 31.19
N LEU A 467 3.47 -9.43 30.15
CA LEU A 467 3.33 -10.79 29.63
C LEU A 467 4.15 -10.96 28.37
N VAL A 468 5.13 -11.86 28.41
CA VAL A 468 5.88 -12.30 27.22
C VAL A 468 5.30 -13.63 26.79
N LEU A 469 4.44 -13.60 25.77
CA LEU A 469 3.95 -14.84 25.17
C LEU A 469 5.07 -15.47 24.33
N HIS A 470 5.38 -16.72 24.63
CA HIS A 470 6.32 -17.49 23.83
C HIS A 470 5.77 -17.62 22.41
N TRP A 471 6.63 -17.51 21.40
CA TRP A 471 6.29 -17.86 20.00
C TRP A 471 5.25 -17.01 19.27
N GLY A 472 5.27 -15.70 19.57
CA GLY A 472 4.56 -14.68 18.82
C GLY A 472 4.89 -14.67 17.31
N THR A 473 3.93 -15.17 16.53
CA THR A 473 3.77 -15.07 15.08
C THR A 473 4.14 -13.68 14.54
N THR A 474 5.28 -13.55 13.86
CA THR A 474 5.41 -12.53 12.80
C THR A 474 6.36 -13.00 11.71
N THR A 475 5.90 -12.84 10.47
CA THR A 475 6.75 -12.82 9.28
C THR A 475 7.80 -11.73 9.47
N LEU A 476 9.08 -12.09 9.44
CA LEU A 476 10.19 -11.14 9.34
C LEU A 476 10.05 -10.44 7.98
N GLN A 477 9.56 -9.21 7.92
CA GLN A 477 9.57 -8.48 6.66
C GLN A 477 10.87 -7.67 6.53
N ALA A 478 11.47 -7.75 5.35
CA ALA A 478 12.47 -6.80 4.93
C ALA A 478 11.75 -5.49 4.54
N SER A 479 12.33 -4.35 4.93
CA SER A 479 11.76 -3.01 4.77
C SER A 479 11.10 -2.79 3.40
N ASN A 480 9.81 -2.39 3.42
CA ASN A 480 9.02 -2.09 2.24
C ASN A 480 9.53 -0.81 1.53
N SER A 481 10.56 -0.97 0.70
CA SER A 481 11.05 0.04 -0.24
C SER A 481 10.22 -0.04 -1.53
N ARG A 482 10.01 1.09 -2.25
CA ARG A 482 9.29 1.09 -3.54
C ARG A 482 9.78 -0.10 -4.37
N GLN A 483 8.87 -0.98 -4.78
CA GLN A 483 9.15 -2.08 -5.70
C GLN A 483 9.05 -1.55 -7.15
N PHE A 484 9.70 -2.20 -8.11
CA PHE A 484 9.53 -1.92 -9.54
C PHE A 484 8.72 -3.08 -10.12
N ASP A 485 7.43 -2.86 -10.34
CA ASP A 485 6.47 -3.94 -10.61
C ASP A 485 6.35 -4.18 -12.12
N VAL A 486 6.56 -5.41 -12.58
CA VAL A 486 6.43 -5.75 -14.01
C VAL A 486 5.27 -6.70 -14.22
N TYR A 487 4.30 -6.33 -15.06
CA TYR A 487 3.12 -7.15 -15.32
C TYR A 487 3.15 -7.80 -16.71
N TRP A 488 2.74 -9.05 -16.80
CA TRP A 488 2.64 -9.83 -18.03
C TRP A 488 1.22 -9.79 -18.58
N ASN A 489 1.03 -9.14 -19.72
CA ASN A 489 -0.23 -9.08 -20.46
C ASN A 489 -0.02 -9.54 -21.92
N VAL A 490 0.54 -10.74 -22.06
CA VAL A 490 0.76 -11.44 -23.34
C VAL A 490 -0.14 -12.69 -23.36
N PRO A 491 -0.80 -13.04 -24.48
CA PRO A 491 -1.65 -14.23 -24.57
C PRO A 491 -0.83 -15.52 -24.67
N SER A 492 0.03 -15.78 -23.67
CA SER A 492 0.89 -16.97 -23.62
C SER A 492 0.12 -18.25 -23.32
N PHE A 493 -1.11 -18.18 -22.79
CA PHE A 493 -1.98 -19.36 -22.65
C PHE A 493 -2.23 -20.08 -24.00
N MET A 494 -2.15 -19.37 -25.12
CA MET A 494 -2.25 -19.97 -26.46
C MET A 494 -1.07 -20.90 -26.77
N CYS A 495 0.07 -20.74 -26.11
CA CYS A 495 1.24 -21.60 -26.27
C CYS A 495 1.10 -22.94 -25.53
N ASN A 496 0.19 -23.04 -24.55
CA ASN A 496 -0.05 -24.26 -23.80
C ASN A 496 -0.49 -25.42 -24.70
N GLN A 497 -1.20 -25.13 -25.81
CA GLN A 497 -1.61 -26.13 -26.79
C GLN A 497 -0.41 -26.80 -27.50
N TYR A 498 0.75 -26.13 -27.52
CA TYR A 498 2.01 -26.64 -28.08
C TYR A 498 2.96 -27.16 -26.99
N ASN A 499 2.48 -27.33 -25.75
CA ASN A 499 3.28 -27.72 -24.59
C ASN A 499 4.43 -26.74 -24.26
N VAL A 500 4.30 -25.48 -24.67
CA VAL A 500 5.24 -24.39 -24.34
C VAL A 500 4.60 -23.54 -23.24
N ARG A 501 5.19 -23.56 -22.04
CA ARG A 501 4.70 -22.86 -20.84
C ARG A 501 5.68 -21.79 -20.38
N PHE A 502 5.15 -20.68 -19.86
CA PHE A 502 5.92 -19.54 -19.36
C PHE A 502 6.02 -19.51 -17.82
N ASP A 503 6.19 -20.69 -17.20
CA ASP A 503 6.19 -20.86 -15.75
C ASP A 503 7.33 -20.08 -15.04
N ASP A 504 8.42 -19.79 -15.76
CA ASP A 504 9.63 -19.11 -15.26
C ASP A 504 9.54 -17.58 -15.20
N LEU A 505 8.42 -16.97 -15.61
CA LEU A 505 8.24 -15.52 -15.54
C LEU A 505 8.36 -14.97 -14.09
N LYS A 506 7.91 -15.73 -13.10
CA LYS A 506 8.03 -15.36 -11.68
C LYS A 506 9.49 -15.32 -11.22
N ASP A 507 10.37 -16.13 -11.78
CA ASP A 507 11.80 -16.17 -11.45
C ASP A 507 12.54 -14.90 -11.91
N PHE A 508 11.96 -14.18 -12.87
CA PHE A 508 12.42 -12.89 -13.35
C PHE A 508 11.75 -11.70 -12.63
N GLY A 509 10.82 -11.95 -11.70
CA GLY A 509 10.06 -10.91 -10.98
C GLY A 509 8.91 -10.32 -11.79
N ILE A 510 8.35 -11.09 -12.73
CA ILE A 510 7.23 -10.66 -13.57
C ILE A 510 5.93 -11.23 -12.98
N HIS A 511 4.97 -10.35 -12.68
CA HIS A 511 3.62 -10.67 -12.23
C HIS A 511 2.80 -11.20 -13.40
N GLN A 512 2.25 -12.39 -13.26
CA GLN A 512 1.50 -13.08 -14.30
C GLN A 512 0.20 -13.64 -13.70
N ASN A 513 -0.89 -13.55 -14.47
CA ASN A 513 -2.14 -14.21 -14.13
C ASN A 513 -1.98 -15.72 -14.03
N THR A 514 -2.80 -16.36 -13.21
CA THR A 514 -2.83 -17.80 -13.02
C THR A 514 -3.07 -18.51 -14.37
N MET A 515 -2.33 -19.58 -14.64
CA MET A 515 -2.40 -20.38 -15.89
C MET A 515 -2.18 -19.57 -17.18
N ASP A 516 -1.41 -18.49 -17.14
CA ASP A 516 -1.11 -17.64 -18.29
C ASP A 516 -2.34 -16.92 -18.87
N GLU A 517 -3.44 -16.84 -18.13
CA GLU A 517 -4.68 -16.25 -18.62
C GLU A 517 -4.47 -14.80 -19.05
N PHE A 518 -5.00 -14.43 -20.21
CA PHE A 518 -4.84 -13.07 -20.74
C PHE A 518 -5.60 -12.01 -19.91
N ARG A 519 -6.60 -12.44 -19.15
CA ARG A 519 -7.34 -11.63 -18.17
C ARG A 519 -7.48 -12.46 -16.92
N GLY A 520 -6.91 -12.00 -15.81
CA GLY A 520 -6.91 -12.74 -14.55
C GLY A 520 -6.81 -11.81 -13.36
N GLU A 521 -6.21 -12.29 -12.29
CA GLU A 521 -6.15 -11.65 -10.98
C GLU A 521 -5.14 -10.50 -10.88
N GLU A 522 -4.08 -10.51 -11.69
CA GLU A 522 -3.01 -9.50 -11.69
C GLU A 522 -3.34 -8.35 -12.66
N ILE A 523 -3.77 -8.68 -13.89
CA ILE A 523 -4.08 -7.70 -14.94
C ILE A 523 -5.20 -8.19 -15.86
N ALA A 524 -6.09 -7.26 -16.23
CA ALA A 524 -7.17 -7.51 -17.18
C ALA A 524 -7.39 -6.30 -18.10
N ILE A 525 -7.26 -6.54 -19.41
CA ILE A 525 -7.48 -5.54 -20.47
C ILE A 525 -8.86 -5.71 -21.14
N LEU A 526 -9.60 -4.62 -21.22
CA LEU A 526 -10.90 -4.51 -21.88
C LEU A 526 -10.69 -3.82 -23.23
N TYR A 527 -10.51 -4.62 -24.28
CA TYR A 527 -10.47 -4.12 -25.65
C TYR A 527 -11.84 -3.63 -26.09
N ASP A 528 -11.85 -2.43 -26.67
CA ASP A 528 -13.01 -1.83 -27.32
C ASP A 528 -14.28 -1.97 -26.46
N PRO A 529 -14.50 -1.07 -25.48
CA PRO A 529 -15.54 -1.15 -24.43
C PRO A 529 -17.02 -1.14 -24.90
N ARG A 530 -17.31 -1.74 -26.05
CA ARG A 530 -18.59 -1.98 -26.71
C ARG A 530 -19.14 -0.77 -27.41
N MET A 531 -20.13 -0.10 -26.86
CA MET A 531 -20.89 0.91 -27.60
C MET A 531 -20.26 2.30 -27.48
N PHE A 532 -18.92 2.38 -27.38
CA PHE A 532 -18.28 3.66 -27.65
C PHE A 532 -18.60 4.10 -29.09
N PRO A 533 -18.91 5.38 -29.31
CA PRO A 533 -19.10 5.92 -30.65
C PRO A 533 -17.84 5.67 -31.48
N ALA A 534 -17.98 5.01 -32.63
CA ALA A 534 -16.85 4.67 -33.50
C ALA A 534 -17.27 4.61 -34.97
N LEU A 535 -16.37 5.04 -35.84
CA LEU A 535 -16.45 4.82 -37.28
C LEU A 535 -15.74 3.51 -37.58
N LEU A 536 -16.49 2.55 -38.11
CA LEU A 536 -15.95 1.25 -38.50
C LEU A 536 -15.43 1.37 -39.93
N THR A 537 -14.16 1.08 -40.11
CA THR A 537 -13.48 1.15 -41.41
C THR A 537 -13.20 -0.26 -41.94
N ASP A 538 -13.22 -0.42 -43.27
CA ASP A 538 -12.69 -1.62 -43.91
C ASP A 538 -11.14 -1.63 -43.90
N LYS A 539 -10.56 -2.68 -44.49
CA LYS A 539 -9.09 -2.84 -44.63
C LYS A 539 -8.44 -1.75 -45.48
N THR A 540 -9.21 -0.99 -46.27
CA THR A 540 -8.73 0.13 -47.09
C THR A 540 -8.80 1.48 -46.37
N GLY A 541 -9.36 1.51 -45.15
CA GLY A 541 -9.56 2.73 -44.36
C GLY A 541 -10.86 3.47 -44.71
N THR A 542 -11.71 2.89 -45.56
CA THR A 542 -13.01 3.49 -45.94
C THR A 542 -14.04 3.21 -44.85
N VAL A 543 -14.78 4.24 -44.41
CA VAL A 543 -15.82 4.09 -43.39
C VAL A 543 -16.99 3.29 -43.96
N THR A 544 -17.24 2.10 -43.43
CA THR A 544 -18.28 1.17 -43.88
C THR A 544 -19.52 1.20 -43.00
N ASN A 545 -19.36 1.48 -41.70
CA ASN A 545 -20.48 1.51 -40.76
C ASN A 545 -20.23 2.46 -39.59
N VAL A 546 -21.30 2.88 -38.91
CA VAL A 546 -21.28 3.82 -37.81
C VAL A 546 -21.80 3.14 -36.55
N ARG A 547 -20.97 3.00 -35.53
CA ARG A 547 -21.37 2.48 -34.22
C ARG A 547 -21.72 3.62 -33.28
N ASN A 548 -22.89 3.51 -32.64
CA ASN A 548 -23.40 4.48 -31.66
C ASN A 548 -23.22 5.95 -32.07
N GLY A 549 -23.69 6.31 -33.28
CA GLY A 549 -23.57 7.68 -33.80
C GLY A 549 -22.19 8.07 -34.34
N GLY A 550 -21.17 7.23 -34.18
CA GLY A 550 -19.84 7.40 -34.79
C GLY A 550 -18.93 8.38 -34.06
N VAL A 551 -19.47 9.49 -33.60
CA VAL A 551 -18.77 10.53 -32.84
C VAL A 551 -19.42 10.72 -31.47
N PRO A 552 -18.65 11.16 -30.44
CA PRO A 552 -19.14 11.28 -29.07
C PRO A 552 -20.45 12.07 -28.92
N GLN A 553 -20.60 13.18 -29.66
CA GLN A 553 -21.75 14.06 -29.56
C GLN A 553 -23.07 13.52 -30.13
N GLU A 554 -23.02 12.40 -30.86
CA GLU A 554 -24.19 11.68 -31.37
C GLU A 554 -24.39 10.32 -30.68
N GLY A 555 -23.54 9.98 -29.71
CA GLY A 555 -23.59 8.69 -29.03
C GLY A 555 -24.66 8.63 -27.93
N ASP A 556 -25.31 7.48 -27.81
CA ASP A 556 -26.14 7.16 -26.65
C ASP A 556 -25.27 6.63 -25.51
N LEU A 557 -25.10 7.46 -24.48
CA LEU A 557 -24.33 7.12 -23.29
C LEU A 557 -24.98 6.00 -22.47
N LYS A 558 -26.30 5.99 -22.33
CA LYS A 558 -27.00 5.01 -21.49
C LYS A 558 -26.86 3.62 -22.10
N LYS A 559 -27.08 3.51 -23.42
CA LYS A 559 -26.86 2.27 -24.17
C LYS A 559 -25.43 1.75 -24.01
N HIS A 560 -24.45 2.67 -24.00
CA HIS A 560 -23.06 2.33 -23.75
C HIS A 560 -22.80 1.80 -22.35
N LEU A 561 -23.22 2.51 -21.31
CA LEU A 561 -22.99 2.09 -19.92
C LEU A 561 -23.64 0.74 -19.61
N GLU A 562 -24.84 0.47 -20.13
CA GLU A 562 -25.52 -0.82 -19.96
C GLU A 562 -24.76 -1.98 -20.62
N MET A 563 -24.27 -1.77 -21.85
CA MET A 563 -23.50 -2.77 -22.58
C MET A 563 -22.09 -2.97 -21.99
N PHE A 564 -21.45 -1.88 -21.56
CA PHE A 564 -20.15 -1.91 -20.90
C PHE A 564 -20.24 -2.64 -19.56
N GLN A 565 -21.25 -2.37 -18.73
CA GLN A 565 -21.46 -3.09 -17.47
C GLN A 565 -21.57 -4.60 -17.69
N LYS A 566 -22.39 -5.04 -18.65
CA LYS A 566 -22.51 -6.47 -19.01
C LYS A 566 -21.18 -7.04 -19.49
N HIS A 567 -20.45 -6.28 -20.31
CA HIS A 567 -19.16 -6.71 -20.84
C HIS A 567 -18.10 -6.85 -19.75
N LEU A 568 -17.99 -5.88 -18.85
CA LEU A 568 -17.05 -5.88 -17.74
C LEU A 568 -17.31 -7.06 -16.80
N ILE A 569 -18.58 -7.28 -16.42
CA ILE A 569 -18.95 -8.42 -15.57
C ILE A 569 -18.62 -9.75 -16.27
N LYS A 570 -18.79 -9.83 -17.59
CA LYS A 570 -18.44 -11.04 -18.35
C LYS A 570 -16.93 -11.27 -18.45
N GLN A 571 -16.13 -10.21 -18.63
CA GLN A 571 -14.68 -10.32 -18.84
C GLN A 571 -13.89 -10.41 -17.54
N ILE A 572 -14.39 -9.80 -16.46
CA ILE A 572 -13.78 -9.84 -15.13
C ILE A 572 -14.87 -10.27 -14.16
N PRO A 573 -15.25 -11.56 -14.10
CA PRO A 573 -16.38 -12.02 -13.29
C PRO A 573 -16.19 -11.78 -11.79
N ASP A 574 -14.95 -11.86 -11.32
CA ASP A 574 -14.59 -11.62 -9.93
C ASP A 574 -14.87 -10.16 -9.53
N GLY A 575 -15.89 -9.97 -8.67
CA GLY A 575 -16.23 -8.67 -8.10
C GLY A 575 -15.18 -8.10 -7.14
N SER A 576 -14.29 -8.94 -6.65
CA SER A 576 -13.22 -8.59 -5.71
C SER A 576 -11.88 -8.27 -6.37
N PHE A 577 -11.80 -8.35 -7.71
CA PHE A 577 -10.60 -8.05 -8.50
C PHE A 577 -9.89 -6.79 -8.02
N SER A 578 -8.61 -6.96 -7.66
CA SER A 578 -7.74 -5.90 -7.12
C SER A 578 -6.50 -5.61 -7.97
N GLY A 579 -6.40 -6.24 -9.15
CA GLY A 579 -5.30 -6.05 -10.08
C GLY A 579 -5.39 -4.76 -10.90
N ILE A 580 -4.65 -4.71 -12.00
CA ILE A 580 -4.64 -3.59 -12.94
C ILE A 580 -5.75 -3.79 -13.99
N GLY A 581 -6.76 -2.91 -13.99
CA GLY A 581 -7.80 -2.85 -14.99
C GLY A 581 -7.45 -1.85 -16.09
N VAL A 582 -7.35 -2.31 -17.33
CA VAL A 582 -6.99 -1.46 -18.48
C VAL A 582 -8.17 -1.35 -19.42
N ILE A 583 -8.59 -0.12 -19.71
CA ILE A 583 -9.60 0.15 -20.75
C ILE A 583 -8.85 0.56 -22.00
N ASP A 584 -8.93 -0.29 -23.04
CA ASP A 584 -8.26 -0.02 -24.30
C ASP A 584 -9.27 0.49 -25.34
N PHE A 585 -9.23 1.79 -25.56
CA PHE A 585 -10.08 2.51 -26.49
C PHE A 585 -9.25 3.50 -27.32
N GLU A 586 -9.09 3.18 -28.61
CA GLU A 586 -8.24 3.94 -29.54
C GLU A 586 -9.01 4.56 -30.72
N SER A 587 -10.33 4.39 -30.79
CA SER A 587 -11.11 4.84 -31.96
C SER A 587 -11.11 6.35 -32.15
N TRP A 588 -11.02 7.13 -31.07
CA TRP A 588 -10.81 8.59 -31.12
C TRP A 588 -10.15 9.07 -29.82
N ARG A 589 -9.61 10.30 -29.83
CA ARG A 589 -8.99 10.97 -28.69
C ARG A 589 -9.87 12.11 -28.18
N PRO A 590 -10.00 12.34 -26.87
CA PRO A 590 -10.94 13.31 -26.31
C PRO A 590 -10.61 14.77 -26.66
N ILE A 591 -9.36 15.06 -27.04
CA ILE A 591 -8.94 16.37 -27.54
C ILE A 591 -9.11 16.41 -29.05
N PHE A 592 -10.00 17.28 -29.54
CA PHE A 592 -10.43 17.31 -30.94
C PHE A 592 -9.25 17.45 -31.91
N ARG A 593 -8.29 18.32 -31.58
CA ARG A 593 -7.09 18.57 -32.41
C ARG A 593 -6.24 17.31 -32.61
N GLN A 594 -6.20 16.40 -31.63
CA GLN A 594 -5.34 15.21 -31.66
C GLN A 594 -5.88 14.09 -32.58
N ASN A 595 -7.07 14.26 -33.16
CA ASN A 595 -7.71 13.33 -34.09
C ASN A 595 -7.28 13.61 -35.54
N TRP A 596 -6.00 13.41 -35.82
CA TRP A 596 -5.35 13.50 -37.13
C TRP A 596 -5.07 12.13 -37.76
N ALA A 597 -4.59 12.11 -39.01
CA ALA A 597 -4.25 10.91 -39.77
C ALA A 597 -5.44 9.94 -39.88
N SER A 598 -5.31 8.69 -39.42
CA SER A 598 -6.39 7.70 -39.42
C SER A 598 -7.63 8.14 -38.62
N LEU A 599 -7.49 9.13 -37.73
CA LEU A 599 -8.59 9.68 -36.92
C LEU A 599 -9.22 10.94 -37.53
N GLU A 600 -8.73 11.43 -38.68
CA GLU A 600 -9.29 12.60 -39.38
C GLU A 600 -10.80 12.47 -39.68
N PRO A 601 -11.34 11.28 -40.07
CA PRO A 601 -12.77 11.13 -40.35
C PRO A 601 -13.70 11.57 -39.22
N TYR A 602 -13.27 11.46 -37.95
CA TYR A 602 -14.07 11.90 -36.79
C TYR A 602 -14.24 13.42 -36.76
N LYS A 603 -13.20 14.19 -37.14
CA LYS A 603 -13.29 15.65 -37.23
C LYS A 603 -14.18 16.06 -38.39
N THR A 604 -13.98 15.45 -39.56
CA THR A 604 -14.77 15.73 -40.76
C THR A 604 -16.25 15.46 -40.52
N LEU A 605 -16.60 14.33 -39.91
CA LEU A 605 -17.98 14.00 -39.58
C LEU A 605 -18.56 15.00 -38.55
N SER A 606 -17.79 15.33 -37.51
CA SER A 606 -18.24 16.31 -36.49
C SER A 606 -18.54 17.68 -37.09
N ILE A 607 -17.68 18.17 -37.99
CA ILE A 607 -17.88 19.44 -38.69
C ILE A 607 -19.10 19.35 -39.62
N LYS A 608 -19.25 18.24 -40.37
CA LYS A 608 -20.40 18.01 -41.26
C LYS A 608 -21.73 18.00 -40.51
N LEU A 609 -21.77 17.43 -39.30
CA LEU A 609 -22.96 17.41 -38.46
C LEU A 609 -23.35 18.81 -37.97
N GLU A 610 -22.39 19.61 -37.51
CA GLU A 610 -22.68 20.98 -37.07
C GLU A 610 -23.03 21.90 -38.25
N HIS A 611 -22.45 21.68 -39.43
CA HIS A 611 -22.84 22.38 -40.65
C HIS A 611 -24.30 22.08 -41.05
N LYS A 612 -24.76 20.83 -40.89
CA LYS A 612 -26.16 20.46 -41.14
C LYS A 612 -27.12 21.09 -40.13
N ARG A 613 -26.70 21.22 -38.87
CA ARG A 613 -27.50 21.82 -37.78
C ARG A 613 -27.56 23.34 -37.84
N HIS A 614 -26.50 23.97 -38.34
CA HIS A 614 -26.36 25.41 -38.38
C HIS A 614 -26.00 25.89 -39.80
N PRO A 615 -26.93 25.82 -40.79
CA PRO A 615 -26.63 26.11 -42.20
C PRO A 615 -26.15 27.54 -42.46
N PHE A 616 -26.49 28.49 -41.58
CA PHE A 616 -26.19 29.91 -41.73
C PHE A 616 -24.97 30.38 -40.91
N TRP A 617 -24.31 29.48 -40.18
CA TRP A 617 -23.13 29.84 -39.40
C TRP A 617 -21.88 29.90 -40.29
N SER A 618 -20.93 30.77 -39.93
CA SER A 618 -19.64 30.80 -40.60
C SER A 618 -18.85 29.51 -40.34
N GLU A 619 -17.96 29.14 -41.27
CA GLU A 619 -17.11 27.95 -41.09
C GLU A 619 -16.32 27.96 -39.78
N SER A 620 -15.84 29.13 -39.36
CA SER A 620 -15.10 29.28 -38.10
C SER A 620 -15.97 28.96 -36.88
N ALA A 621 -17.23 29.43 -36.89
CA ALA A 621 -18.19 29.13 -35.85
C ALA A 621 -18.55 27.63 -35.83
N ILE A 622 -18.76 27.02 -36.99
CA ILE A 622 -19.04 25.58 -37.14
C ILE A 622 -17.87 24.74 -36.58
N LYS A 623 -16.62 25.05 -36.97
CA LYS A 623 -15.43 24.33 -36.48
C LYS A 623 -15.27 24.47 -34.97
N LYS A 624 -15.54 25.67 -34.42
CA LYS A 624 -15.48 25.92 -32.97
C LYS A 624 -16.56 25.13 -32.22
N GLU A 625 -17.77 25.06 -32.76
CA GLU A 625 -18.88 24.33 -32.15
C GLU A 625 -18.68 22.80 -32.24
N ALA A 626 -18.21 22.30 -33.38
CA ALA A 626 -17.85 20.90 -33.55
C ALA A 626 -16.81 20.46 -32.52
N LYS A 627 -15.74 21.27 -32.32
CA LYS A 627 -14.76 21.06 -31.25
C LYS A 627 -15.44 21.02 -29.87
N ARG A 628 -16.22 22.05 -29.53
CA ARG A 628 -16.84 22.21 -28.20
C ARG A 628 -17.73 21.02 -27.85
N ARG A 629 -18.56 20.57 -28.79
CA ARG A 629 -19.46 19.42 -28.57
C ARG A 629 -18.69 18.12 -28.50
N PHE A 630 -17.79 17.87 -29.44
CA PHE A 630 -16.99 16.66 -29.47
C PHE A 630 -16.25 16.46 -28.13
N GLU A 631 -15.49 17.46 -27.68
CA GLU A 631 -14.69 17.35 -26.44
C GLU A 631 -15.58 17.21 -25.19
N LYS A 632 -16.74 17.91 -25.16
CA LYS A 632 -17.72 17.78 -24.06
C LYS A 632 -18.23 16.35 -23.93
N TYR A 633 -18.70 15.74 -25.02
CA TYR A 633 -19.27 14.40 -24.96
C TYR A 633 -18.19 13.33 -24.87
N ALA A 634 -17.01 13.53 -25.47
CA ALA A 634 -15.86 12.65 -25.31
C ALA A 634 -15.48 12.50 -23.83
N ARG A 635 -15.42 13.62 -23.10
CA ARG A 635 -15.21 13.65 -21.66
C ARG A 635 -16.27 12.82 -20.92
N ILE A 636 -17.55 13.07 -21.17
CA ILE A 636 -18.66 12.37 -20.49
C ILE A 636 -18.56 10.85 -20.71
N PHE A 637 -18.33 10.40 -21.94
CA PHE A 637 -18.20 8.98 -22.24
C PHE A 637 -17.03 8.34 -21.49
N MET A 638 -15.86 8.99 -21.48
CA MET A 638 -14.69 8.45 -20.79
C MET A 638 -14.82 8.48 -19.26
N GLU A 639 -15.32 9.59 -18.68
CA GLU A 639 -15.53 9.73 -17.23
C GLU A 639 -16.53 8.69 -16.70
N GLU A 640 -17.71 8.58 -17.33
CA GLU A 640 -18.77 7.69 -16.85
C GLU A 640 -18.41 6.22 -17.02
N THR A 641 -17.67 5.87 -18.08
CA THR A 641 -17.16 4.50 -18.26
C THR A 641 -16.16 4.14 -17.17
N LEU A 642 -15.22 5.04 -16.85
CA LEU A 642 -14.22 4.81 -15.80
C LEU A 642 -14.87 4.75 -14.41
N ASN A 643 -15.83 5.64 -14.13
CA ASN A 643 -16.63 5.59 -12.90
C ASN A 643 -17.41 4.28 -12.77
N MET A 644 -18.00 3.78 -13.86
CA MET A 644 -18.68 2.49 -13.88
C MET A 644 -17.70 1.34 -13.57
N ALA A 645 -16.51 1.35 -14.18
CA ALA A 645 -15.49 0.33 -13.93
C ALA A 645 -15.05 0.32 -12.46
N LYS A 646 -14.73 1.50 -11.90
CA LYS A 646 -14.38 1.66 -10.48
C LYS A 646 -15.54 1.29 -9.54
N LYS A 647 -16.78 1.56 -9.91
CA LYS A 647 -17.96 1.18 -9.12
C LYS A 647 -18.15 -0.33 -9.08
N LEU A 648 -17.98 -1.00 -10.22
CA LEU A 648 -18.14 -2.45 -10.32
C LEU A 648 -16.95 -3.22 -9.73
N ARG A 649 -15.73 -2.68 -9.81
CA ARG A 649 -14.49 -3.27 -9.27
C ARG A 649 -13.71 -2.22 -8.49
N SER A 650 -14.16 -1.94 -7.27
CA SER A 650 -13.66 -0.84 -6.43
C SER A 650 -12.25 -1.05 -5.86
N LYS A 651 -11.77 -2.29 -5.84
CA LYS A 651 -10.41 -2.64 -5.38
C LYS A 651 -9.36 -2.58 -6.48
N ALA A 652 -9.77 -2.61 -7.74
CA ALA A 652 -8.86 -2.58 -8.88
C ALA A 652 -8.37 -1.16 -9.15
N LYS A 653 -7.18 -1.06 -9.73
CA LYS A 653 -6.62 0.20 -10.21
C LYS A 653 -6.95 0.34 -11.69
N TRP A 654 -7.58 1.44 -12.07
CA TRP A 654 -8.07 1.63 -13.43
C TRP A 654 -7.33 2.75 -14.17
N GLY A 655 -7.08 2.53 -15.47
CA GLY A 655 -6.53 3.53 -16.38
C GLY A 655 -6.91 3.25 -17.84
N TYR A 656 -6.88 4.28 -18.68
CA TYR A 656 -7.00 4.12 -20.13
C TYR A 656 -5.64 3.89 -20.76
N TYR A 657 -5.57 2.88 -21.63
CA TYR A 657 -4.38 2.62 -22.43
C TYR A 657 -4.01 3.85 -23.28
N GLY A 658 -2.72 4.16 -23.33
CA GLY A 658 -2.16 5.23 -24.16
C GLY A 658 -2.06 6.60 -23.47
N TYR A 659 -2.72 6.80 -22.32
CA TYR A 659 -2.74 8.09 -21.62
C TYR A 659 -1.67 8.18 -20.49
N PRO A 660 -1.05 9.37 -20.30
CA PRO A 660 -1.13 10.54 -21.17
C PRO A 660 -0.39 10.31 -22.49
N TYR A 661 -0.95 10.85 -23.57
CA TYR A 661 -0.26 10.85 -24.86
C TYR A 661 0.89 11.84 -24.87
N CYS A 662 1.95 11.43 -25.57
CA CYS A 662 3.04 12.30 -25.93
C CYS A 662 3.54 11.96 -27.34
N PHE A 663 3.46 12.92 -28.25
CA PHE A 663 3.75 12.73 -29.68
C PHE A 663 5.21 13.06 -30.04
N ASN A 664 6.13 12.80 -29.13
CA ASN A 664 7.58 12.96 -29.35
C ASN A 664 8.12 11.91 -30.33
N GLN A 665 9.22 12.22 -31.01
CA GLN A 665 9.83 11.40 -32.07
C GLN A 665 8.82 10.91 -33.14
N THR A 666 7.90 11.81 -33.53
CA THR A 666 6.97 11.60 -34.67
C THR A 666 7.42 12.46 -35.87
N PRO A 667 6.98 12.19 -37.11
CA PRO A 667 7.38 12.99 -38.28
C PRO A 667 7.15 14.51 -38.10
N GLY A 668 6.06 14.89 -37.42
CA GLY A 668 5.76 16.30 -37.10
C GLY A 668 6.50 16.86 -35.88
N GLN A 669 7.22 16.02 -35.13
CA GLN A 669 7.93 16.40 -33.92
C GLN A 669 9.09 15.43 -33.60
N PRO A 670 10.26 15.57 -34.25
CA PRO A 670 11.41 14.68 -34.10
C PRO A 670 12.23 14.95 -32.81
N THR A 671 11.61 15.57 -31.80
CA THR A 671 12.29 15.91 -30.55
C THR A 671 12.06 14.82 -29.52
N ALA A 672 13.04 14.57 -28.64
CA ALA A 672 12.90 13.67 -27.50
C ALA A 672 11.86 14.13 -26.46
N HIS A 673 11.67 15.45 -26.30
CA HIS A 673 10.77 16.02 -25.30
C HIS A 673 9.32 16.07 -25.78
N CYS A 674 8.39 16.05 -24.82
CA CYS A 674 6.98 16.20 -25.13
C CYS A 674 6.64 17.61 -25.65
N ASN A 675 5.67 17.70 -26.56
CA ASN A 675 5.23 18.97 -27.12
C ASN A 675 4.63 19.86 -26.04
N ARG A 676 4.97 21.15 -26.01
CA ARG A 676 4.30 22.12 -25.13
C ARG A 676 2.78 22.18 -25.36
N GLN A 677 2.34 22.05 -26.60
CA GLN A 677 0.91 22.01 -26.93
C GLN A 677 0.23 20.76 -26.37
N THR A 678 0.83 19.57 -26.56
CA THR A 678 0.31 18.32 -25.99
C THR A 678 0.32 18.35 -24.46
N MET A 679 1.37 18.90 -23.84
CA MET A 679 1.43 19.07 -22.39
C MET A 679 0.34 19.99 -21.86
N ALA A 680 0.00 21.06 -22.60
CA ALA A 680 -1.12 21.95 -22.27
C ALA A 680 -2.45 21.22 -22.38
N GLU A 681 -2.65 20.42 -23.43
CA GLU A 681 -3.84 19.59 -23.62
C GLU A 681 -3.97 18.51 -22.54
N ASN A 682 -2.88 17.88 -22.13
CA ASN A 682 -2.86 16.96 -20.99
C ASN A 682 -3.23 17.68 -19.68
N ASN A 683 -2.88 18.96 -19.52
CA ASN A 683 -3.33 19.74 -18.37
C ASN A 683 -4.84 20.03 -18.41
N GLU A 684 -5.42 20.26 -19.59
CA GLU A 684 -6.86 20.43 -19.79
C GLU A 684 -7.63 19.11 -19.53
N MET A 685 -6.97 17.96 -19.69
CA MET A 685 -7.49 16.64 -19.34
C MET A 685 -7.30 16.24 -17.88
N SER A 686 -7.06 17.18 -16.97
CA SER A 686 -6.91 16.87 -15.53
C SER A 686 -8.10 16.10 -14.96
N TRP A 687 -9.29 16.24 -15.55
CA TRP A 687 -10.49 15.50 -15.20
C TRP A 687 -10.32 13.98 -15.37
N LEU A 688 -9.63 13.52 -16.42
CA LEU A 688 -9.38 12.10 -16.68
C LEU A 688 -8.36 11.58 -15.66
N PHE A 689 -7.23 12.27 -15.58
CA PHE A 689 -6.12 11.88 -14.72
C PHE A 689 -6.51 11.91 -13.24
N THR A 690 -7.45 12.73 -12.80
CA THR A 690 -7.94 12.71 -11.41
C THR A 690 -8.76 11.46 -11.09
N LEU A 691 -9.41 10.87 -12.09
CA LEU A 691 -10.20 9.65 -11.93
C LEU A 691 -9.36 8.38 -12.07
N GLU A 692 -8.26 8.42 -12.82
CA GLU A 692 -7.36 7.27 -13.01
C GLU A 692 -6.55 6.93 -11.75
N ASP A 693 -6.23 5.65 -11.57
CA ASP A 693 -5.35 5.16 -10.50
C ASP A 693 -3.94 4.87 -11.01
N VAL A 694 -3.83 4.62 -12.33
CA VAL A 694 -2.61 4.21 -13.02
C VAL A 694 -2.53 4.87 -14.40
N HIS A 695 -1.36 5.43 -14.74
CA HIS A 695 -1.05 6.02 -16.04
C HIS A 695 -0.39 4.98 -16.94
N LEU A 696 -0.95 4.78 -18.14
CA LEU A 696 -0.68 3.65 -19.04
C LEU A 696 -0.14 4.14 -20.40
N SER A 697 0.85 5.04 -20.38
CA SER A 697 1.44 5.58 -21.60
C SER A 697 2.12 4.48 -22.43
N SER A 698 1.91 4.46 -23.76
CA SER A 698 2.56 3.50 -24.66
C SER A 698 4.00 3.90 -24.98
N VAL A 699 4.95 2.96 -24.92
CA VAL A 699 6.37 3.15 -25.26
C VAL A 699 6.86 2.15 -26.32
N TYR A 700 6.00 1.78 -27.27
CA TYR A 700 6.35 0.86 -28.35
C TYR A 700 7.38 1.46 -29.30
N LEU A 701 8.53 0.80 -29.45
CA LEU A 701 9.64 1.30 -30.24
C LEU A 701 9.42 1.06 -31.73
N ARG A 702 9.95 1.97 -32.57
CA ARG A 702 10.03 1.82 -34.01
C ARG A 702 11.50 1.65 -34.44
N GLN A 703 11.75 0.70 -35.33
CA GLN A 703 13.07 0.40 -35.87
C GLN A 703 13.61 1.56 -36.72
N GLU A 704 12.75 2.29 -37.43
CA GLU A 704 13.10 3.48 -38.22
C GLU A 704 13.73 4.61 -37.37
N ILE A 705 13.40 4.69 -36.08
CA ILE A 705 13.99 5.69 -35.18
C ILE A 705 15.44 5.27 -34.87
N ARG A 706 16.40 6.20 -34.99
CA ARG A 706 17.82 5.95 -34.67
C ARG A 706 17.96 5.51 -33.21
N GLY A 707 18.91 4.61 -32.91
CA GLY A 707 19.05 4.01 -31.58
C GLY A 707 19.12 5.00 -30.41
N GLU A 708 19.83 6.13 -30.59
CA GLU A 708 19.91 7.20 -29.58
C GLU A 708 18.58 7.93 -29.38
N ASP A 709 17.82 8.11 -30.45
CA ASP A 709 16.52 8.79 -30.46
C ASP A 709 15.41 7.93 -29.83
N ARG A 710 15.53 6.60 -29.85
CA ARG A 710 14.60 5.66 -29.18
C ARG A 710 14.59 5.86 -27.67
N VAL A 711 15.73 6.15 -27.05
CA VAL A 711 15.80 6.50 -25.63
C VAL A 711 15.05 7.81 -25.37
N GLY A 712 15.22 8.80 -26.25
CA GLY A 712 14.47 10.05 -26.21
C GLY A 712 12.96 9.85 -26.33
N PHE A 713 12.53 8.93 -27.20
CA PHE A 713 11.13 8.53 -27.34
C PHE A 713 10.55 8.03 -26.02
N VAL A 714 11.16 7.02 -25.39
CA VAL A 714 10.71 6.47 -24.10
C VAL A 714 10.73 7.57 -23.02
N LYS A 715 11.82 8.35 -22.95
CA LYS A 715 12.02 9.37 -21.93
C LYS A 715 10.92 10.43 -21.95
N GLY A 716 10.56 10.96 -23.13
CA GLY A 716 9.55 12.00 -23.23
C GLY A 716 8.16 11.54 -22.78
N ARG A 717 7.78 10.30 -23.13
CA ARG A 717 6.47 9.73 -22.77
C ARG A 717 6.35 9.44 -21.28
N VAL A 718 7.35 8.75 -20.71
CA VAL A 718 7.36 8.41 -19.28
C VAL A 718 7.47 9.67 -18.41
N SER A 719 8.27 10.67 -18.83
CA SER A 719 8.38 11.94 -18.10
C SER A 719 7.06 12.70 -18.06
N GLU A 720 6.28 12.66 -19.15
CA GLU A 720 4.97 13.29 -19.18
C GLU A 720 3.96 12.56 -18.28
N ALA A 721 3.98 11.23 -18.26
CA ALA A 721 3.18 10.43 -17.33
C ALA A 721 3.50 10.74 -15.87
N LEU A 722 4.79 10.78 -15.52
CA LEU A 722 5.25 11.16 -14.17
C LEU A 722 4.88 12.61 -13.81
N ARG A 723 4.93 13.53 -14.78
CA ARG A 723 4.51 14.92 -14.57
C ARG A 723 3.02 15.02 -14.26
N MET A 724 2.18 14.25 -14.95
CA MET A 724 0.74 14.23 -14.70
C MET A 724 0.41 13.56 -13.35
N ALA A 725 1.05 12.44 -13.03
CA ALA A 725 0.91 11.79 -11.72
C ALA A 725 1.34 12.72 -10.56
N GLY A 726 2.42 13.48 -10.72
CA GLY A 726 2.94 14.39 -9.71
C GLY A 726 2.07 15.63 -9.45
N LYS A 727 1.10 15.94 -10.32
CA LYS A 727 0.15 17.05 -10.10
C LYS A 727 -0.98 16.70 -9.14
N ILE A 728 -1.17 15.42 -8.85
CA ILE A 728 -2.31 14.92 -8.08
C ILE A 728 -1.83 14.56 -6.66
N PRO A 729 -2.50 15.06 -5.60
CA PRO A 729 -2.08 14.79 -4.22
C PRO A 729 -2.13 13.29 -3.85
N ARG A 730 -3.05 12.55 -4.48
CA ARG A 730 -3.18 11.10 -4.33
C ARG A 730 -2.08 10.41 -5.14
N LYS A 731 -1.42 9.43 -4.53
CA LYS A 731 -0.41 8.62 -5.21
C LYS A 731 -1.05 7.79 -6.34
N GLN A 732 -0.60 8.03 -7.56
CA GLN A 732 -0.97 7.27 -8.76
C GLN A 732 0.25 6.50 -9.27
N GLN A 733 0.02 5.31 -9.82
CA GLN A 733 1.09 4.52 -10.40
C GLN A 733 1.37 4.95 -11.84
N VAL A 734 2.62 4.84 -12.27
CA VAL A 734 2.99 4.98 -13.69
C VAL A 734 3.53 3.64 -14.19
N LEU A 735 2.76 2.98 -15.05
CA LEU A 735 3.06 1.67 -15.64
C LEU A 735 3.01 1.77 -17.18
N PRO A 736 4.09 2.22 -17.84
CA PRO A 736 4.13 2.33 -19.28
C PRO A 736 3.95 0.98 -19.97
N TYR A 737 3.23 0.98 -21.09
CA TYR A 737 3.03 -0.20 -21.92
C TYR A 737 4.23 -0.42 -22.84
N TYR A 738 4.89 -1.55 -22.68
CA TYR A 738 6.04 -2.00 -23.45
C TYR A 738 5.63 -3.17 -24.36
N TRP A 739 6.17 -3.18 -25.58
CA TRP A 739 6.02 -4.29 -26.52
C TRP A 739 7.42 -4.79 -26.88
N PHE A 740 7.60 -6.12 -26.87
CA PHE A 740 8.89 -6.77 -27.09
C PHE A 740 9.32 -6.84 -28.57
N LYS A 741 8.58 -6.18 -29.47
CA LYS A 741 8.86 -6.10 -30.91
C LYS A 741 8.85 -4.66 -31.41
N TYR A 742 9.46 -4.43 -32.58
CA TYR A 742 9.37 -3.14 -33.25
C TYR A 742 7.99 -2.94 -33.90
N GLN A 743 7.38 -1.78 -33.68
CA GLN A 743 6.01 -1.50 -34.12
C GLN A 743 5.85 -1.46 -35.65
N ASP A 744 6.88 -1.00 -36.34
CA ASP A 744 7.06 -0.93 -37.80
C ASP A 744 7.68 -2.21 -38.39
N ASN A 745 8.25 -3.10 -37.57
CA ASN A 745 8.79 -4.39 -38.00
C ASN A 745 8.41 -5.50 -37.00
N ARG A 746 7.17 -6.00 -37.15
CA ARG A 746 6.50 -6.88 -36.19
C ARG A 746 7.00 -8.32 -36.16
N ASP A 747 7.91 -8.70 -37.05
CA ASP A 747 8.53 -10.03 -37.04
C ASP A 747 9.79 -10.05 -36.16
N ASN A 748 10.38 -8.88 -35.91
CA ASN A 748 11.63 -8.76 -35.18
C ASN A 748 11.42 -8.38 -33.72
N PHE A 749 12.02 -9.16 -32.81
CA PHE A 749 12.16 -8.80 -31.41
C PHE A 749 13.05 -7.56 -31.24
N LEU A 750 12.83 -6.81 -30.17
CA LEU A 750 13.72 -5.72 -29.78
C LEU A 750 15.10 -6.28 -29.45
N SER A 751 16.16 -5.58 -29.88
CA SER A 751 17.53 -5.98 -29.56
C SER A 751 17.77 -5.99 -28.05
N GLU A 752 18.78 -6.72 -27.57
CA GLU A 752 19.17 -6.68 -26.14
C GLU A 752 19.41 -5.23 -25.70
N LYS A 753 20.16 -4.46 -26.50
CA LYS A 753 20.46 -3.05 -26.23
C LYS A 753 19.21 -2.18 -26.13
N ASP A 754 18.25 -2.33 -27.05
CA ASP A 754 17.02 -1.52 -27.02
C ASP A 754 16.12 -1.90 -25.84
N THR A 755 16.07 -3.19 -25.50
CA THR A 755 15.32 -3.71 -24.36
C THR A 755 15.88 -3.17 -23.04
N GLU A 756 17.18 -3.31 -22.84
CA GLU A 756 17.87 -2.78 -21.66
C GLU A 756 17.75 -1.27 -21.55
N ASN A 757 17.99 -0.54 -22.63
CA ASN A 757 17.90 0.93 -22.62
C ASN A 757 16.48 1.40 -22.29
N THR A 758 15.46 0.73 -22.81
CA THR A 758 14.06 1.07 -22.54
C THR A 758 13.74 0.88 -21.08
N PHE A 759 14.00 -0.30 -20.53
CA PHE A 759 13.72 -0.61 -19.14
C PHE A 759 14.54 0.28 -18.19
N ASN A 760 15.84 0.50 -18.47
CA ASN A 760 16.71 1.38 -17.68
C ASN A 760 16.16 2.81 -17.70
N THR A 761 15.67 3.28 -18.85
CA THR A 761 15.08 4.63 -18.97
C THR A 761 13.81 4.76 -18.13
N ILE A 762 12.90 3.78 -18.19
CA ILE A 762 11.67 3.74 -17.40
C ILE A 762 12.00 3.77 -15.90
N ALA A 763 12.91 2.89 -15.47
CA ALA A 763 13.32 2.77 -14.07
C ALA A 763 14.06 4.03 -13.54
N ASN A 764 15.01 4.57 -14.31
CA ASN A 764 15.81 5.73 -13.91
C ASN A 764 14.98 7.03 -13.81
N LEU A 765 13.89 7.14 -14.58
CA LEU A 765 12.95 8.26 -14.47
C LEU A 765 12.09 8.16 -13.20
N GLY A 766 12.00 6.99 -12.58
CA GLY A 766 11.27 6.76 -11.35
C GLY A 766 9.81 6.31 -11.56
N ALA A 767 9.50 5.68 -12.69
CA ALA A 767 8.24 4.95 -12.86
C ALA A 767 8.11 3.82 -11.82
N ASP A 768 6.88 3.46 -11.49
CA ASP A 768 6.59 2.39 -10.51
C ASP A 768 6.80 1.00 -11.10
N GLY A 769 6.85 0.86 -12.43
CA GLY A 769 6.89 -0.43 -13.09
C GLY A 769 6.63 -0.31 -14.61
N LEU A 770 6.28 -1.43 -15.24
CA LEU A 770 5.84 -1.48 -16.64
C LEU A 770 4.90 -2.66 -16.92
N ILE A 771 4.14 -2.59 -18.01
CA ILE A 771 3.30 -3.70 -18.50
C ILE A 771 3.89 -4.21 -19.81
N ILE A 772 4.19 -5.50 -19.88
CA ILE A 772 4.62 -6.20 -21.09
C ILE A 772 3.38 -6.67 -21.82
N TRP A 773 3.18 -6.17 -23.03
CA TRP A 773 2.05 -6.51 -23.87
C TRP A 773 2.49 -7.37 -25.06
N GLY A 774 1.58 -8.22 -25.54
CA GLY A 774 1.75 -8.97 -26.78
C GLY A 774 0.41 -9.28 -27.45
N SER A 775 0.45 -9.47 -28.76
CA SER A 775 -0.70 -9.82 -29.58
C SER A 775 -0.92 -11.33 -29.63
N SER A 776 -2.13 -11.79 -29.94
CA SER A 776 -2.37 -13.20 -30.29
C SER A 776 -1.57 -13.63 -31.52
N GLU A 777 -1.20 -12.69 -32.40
CA GLU A 777 -0.32 -12.96 -33.55
C GLU A 777 1.12 -13.29 -33.12
N ASP A 778 1.51 -12.95 -31.90
CA ASP A 778 2.83 -13.26 -31.35
C ASP A 778 2.91 -14.69 -30.78
N THR A 779 1.77 -15.35 -30.56
CA THR A 779 1.68 -16.68 -29.92
C THR A 779 0.83 -17.68 -30.71
N ASN A 780 0.51 -17.40 -31.98
CA ASN A 780 -0.40 -18.22 -32.80
C ASN A 780 0.24 -19.45 -33.46
N THR A 781 1.55 -19.65 -33.34
CA THR A 781 2.24 -20.86 -33.85
C THR A 781 3.24 -21.39 -32.82
N GLU A 782 3.53 -22.68 -32.89
CA GLU A 782 4.51 -23.34 -32.01
C GLU A 782 5.89 -22.67 -32.09
N GLN A 783 6.35 -22.34 -33.31
CA GLN A 783 7.64 -21.69 -33.50
C GLN A 783 7.70 -20.32 -32.82
N LYS A 784 6.68 -19.49 -33.00
CA LYS A 784 6.62 -18.17 -32.33
C LYS A 784 6.58 -18.27 -30.82
N CYS A 785 5.88 -19.27 -30.27
CA CYS A 785 5.88 -19.55 -28.84
C CYS A 785 7.28 -19.94 -28.33
N LYS A 786 8.00 -20.81 -29.06
CA LYS A 786 9.38 -21.19 -28.73
C LYS A 786 10.33 -20.01 -28.83
N ASP A 787 10.22 -19.20 -29.88
CA ASP A 787 11.04 -18.02 -30.09
C ASP A 787 10.81 -16.97 -29.01
N LEU A 788 9.54 -16.72 -28.63
CA LEU A 788 9.19 -15.82 -27.54
C LEU A 788 9.72 -16.32 -26.20
N LEU A 789 9.56 -17.61 -25.89
CA LEU A 789 10.08 -18.18 -24.65
C LEU A 789 11.62 -18.10 -24.60
N HIS A 790 12.28 -18.36 -25.73
CA HIS A 790 13.73 -18.19 -25.86
C HIS A 790 14.13 -16.74 -25.60
N TYR A 791 13.45 -15.77 -26.24
CA TYR A 791 13.69 -14.34 -26.04
C TYR A 791 13.48 -13.89 -24.58
N VAL A 792 12.43 -14.40 -23.91
CA VAL A 792 12.17 -14.17 -22.49
C VAL A 792 13.33 -14.66 -21.64
N ARG A 793 13.84 -15.86 -21.89
CA ARG A 793 14.91 -16.47 -21.10
C ARG A 793 16.28 -15.84 -21.33
N THR A 794 16.56 -15.38 -22.54
CA THR A 794 17.90 -14.90 -22.91
C THR A 794 18.06 -13.38 -22.81
N ILE A 795 17.01 -12.61 -23.13
CA ILE A 795 17.09 -11.15 -23.25
C ILE A 795 16.18 -10.47 -22.22
N LEU A 796 14.86 -10.67 -22.32
CA LEU A 796 13.88 -9.86 -21.58
C LEU A 796 13.91 -10.12 -20.07
N GLY A 797 13.87 -11.38 -19.66
CA GLY A 797 13.88 -11.79 -18.25
C GLY A 797 15.17 -11.36 -17.53
N PRO A 798 16.36 -11.66 -18.08
CA PRO A 798 17.63 -11.16 -17.54
C PRO A 798 17.70 -9.64 -17.46
N ALA A 799 17.21 -8.89 -18.47
CA ALA A 799 17.19 -7.43 -18.45
C ALA A 799 16.31 -6.87 -17.31
N ILE A 800 15.11 -7.43 -17.10
CA ILE A 800 14.23 -7.05 -15.99
C ILE A 800 14.90 -7.34 -14.66
N LYS A 801 15.47 -8.53 -14.50
CA LYS A 801 16.19 -8.93 -13.28
C LYS A 801 17.32 -7.96 -12.97
N ARG A 802 18.17 -7.62 -13.97
CA ARG A 802 19.23 -6.59 -13.84
C ARG A 802 18.67 -5.26 -13.36
N ILE A 803 17.46 -4.87 -13.79
CA ILE A 803 16.85 -3.58 -13.47
C ILE A 803 16.15 -3.55 -12.15
N VAL A 804 15.46 -4.62 -11.76
CA VAL A 804 14.97 -4.76 -10.39
C VAL A 804 16.15 -4.64 -9.43
N PHE A 805 17.26 -5.34 -9.71
CA PHE A 805 18.50 -5.20 -8.93
C PHE A 805 19.15 -3.82 -9.03
N SER A 806 19.23 -3.21 -10.22
CA SER A 806 19.88 -1.91 -10.41
C SER A 806 19.06 -0.75 -9.85
N THR A 807 17.73 -0.83 -9.88
CA THR A 807 16.81 0.15 -9.30
C THR A 807 16.87 0.07 -7.78
N ILE A 808 16.99 -1.13 -7.21
CA ILE A 808 17.27 -1.30 -5.78
C ILE A 808 18.63 -0.65 -5.44
N ASN A 809 19.69 -0.94 -6.21
CA ASN A 809 21.03 -0.38 -5.98
C ASN A 809 21.12 1.15 -6.23
N ASN A 810 20.44 1.68 -7.25
CA ASN A 810 20.37 3.10 -7.57
C ASN A 810 19.46 3.83 -6.59
N ARG A 811 18.44 3.18 -6.04
CA ARG A 811 17.68 3.69 -4.88
C ARG A 811 18.54 3.65 -3.63
N ILE A 812 19.47 2.72 -3.45
CA ILE A 812 20.46 2.81 -2.37
C ILE A 812 21.36 4.05 -2.59
N LYS A 813 21.91 4.22 -3.80
CA LYS A 813 22.79 5.34 -4.18
C LYS A 813 22.15 6.73 -4.24
N THR A 814 20.93 6.89 -4.76
CA THR A 814 20.23 8.21 -4.80
C THR A 814 19.83 8.68 -3.42
N LEU A 815 19.71 7.74 -2.51
CA LEU A 815 19.21 7.94 -1.17
C LEU A 815 20.47 8.05 -0.27
N GLU A 816 21.66 7.59 -0.73
CA GLU A 816 23.03 7.99 -0.28
C GLU A 816 23.38 9.40 -0.78
N ASN A 817 23.01 9.76 -2.01
CA ASN A 817 23.21 11.08 -2.61
C ASN A 817 22.22 12.14 -2.10
N ARG A 818 21.01 11.76 -1.65
CA ARG A 818 20.13 12.67 -0.89
C ARG A 818 20.66 12.99 0.50
N THR A 819 21.56 12.17 1.04
CA THR A 819 22.37 12.50 2.22
C THR A 819 23.71 13.17 1.87
N ASN A 820 24.06 13.29 0.58
CA ASN A 820 25.26 13.95 0.08
C ASN A 820 24.98 15.19 -0.79
N SER A 821 23.74 15.66 -0.88
CA SER A 821 23.51 17.07 -1.21
C SER A 821 23.73 17.86 0.07
N ASN A 822 24.76 18.71 0.10
CA ASN A 822 24.93 19.77 1.09
C ASN A 822 23.65 20.64 1.14
N THR A 823 22.62 20.20 1.85
CA THR A 823 21.52 21.07 2.28
C THR A 823 22.06 21.81 3.48
N LYS A 824 22.69 22.96 3.22
CA LYS A 824 22.96 23.94 4.27
C LYS A 824 21.64 24.19 5.00
N LYS A 825 21.64 24.01 6.31
CA LYS A 825 20.47 24.24 7.16
C LYS A 825 20.32 25.75 7.34
N PHE A 826 19.15 26.29 7.01
CA PHE A 826 18.86 27.71 7.19
C PHE A 826 18.09 27.95 8.49
N PHE A 827 18.44 29.01 9.22
CA PHE A 827 17.59 29.54 10.29
C PHE A 827 17.52 31.07 10.19
N THR A 828 16.41 31.64 10.66
CA THR A 828 16.11 33.06 10.51
C THR A 828 16.29 33.79 11.83
N ILE A 829 17.08 34.87 11.85
CA ILE A 829 17.25 35.74 13.02
C ILE A 829 16.94 37.21 12.69
N PRO A 830 16.53 38.04 13.65
CA PRO A 830 16.48 39.49 13.44
C PRO A 830 17.89 40.04 13.21
N TYR A 831 18.07 40.96 12.25
CA TYR A 831 19.37 41.59 12.06
C TYR A 831 19.64 42.61 13.18
N LEU A 832 20.65 42.33 14.00
CA LEU A 832 21.18 43.21 15.02
C LEU A 832 22.64 43.48 14.68
N SER A 833 22.98 44.75 14.40
CA SER A 833 24.34 45.12 14.04
C SER A 833 25.30 44.70 15.16
N LYS A 834 26.52 44.24 14.79
CA LYS A 834 27.55 43.66 15.67
C LYS A 834 27.27 42.28 16.28
N VAL A 835 26.02 41.90 16.55
CA VAL A 835 25.67 40.56 17.10
C VAL A 835 25.48 39.53 15.99
N SER A 836 24.67 39.86 14.99
CA SER A 836 24.39 38.97 13.85
C SER A 836 25.64 38.61 13.05
N GLU A 837 26.62 39.51 12.97
CA GLU A 837 27.88 39.29 12.24
C GLU A 837 28.82 38.32 12.96
N LYS A 838 28.87 38.37 14.30
CA LYS A 838 29.61 37.37 15.10
C LYS A 838 28.95 36.00 15.01
N PHE A 839 27.62 35.95 15.05
CA PHE A 839 26.85 34.72 14.94
C PHE A 839 26.96 34.08 13.54
N LYS A 840 27.09 34.90 12.47
CA LYS A 840 27.31 34.44 11.10
C LYS A 840 28.61 33.63 10.96
N LYS A 841 29.69 34.04 11.62
CA LYS A 841 30.95 33.27 11.63
C LYS A 841 30.78 31.93 12.35
N LEU A 842 30.09 31.92 13.49
CA LEU A 842 29.86 30.70 14.28
C LEU A 842 28.95 29.70 13.54
N ALA A 843 27.87 30.18 12.92
CA ALA A 843 26.95 29.35 12.14
C ALA A 843 27.62 28.72 10.92
N TYR A 844 28.54 29.44 10.26
CA TYR A 844 29.32 28.92 9.14
C TYR A 844 30.22 27.74 9.55
N ILE A 845 30.88 27.82 10.72
CA ILE A 845 31.71 26.74 11.28
C ILE A 845 30.88 25.47 11.52
N HIS A 846 29.62 25.61 11.92
CA HIS A 846 28.71 24.50 12.19
C HIS A 846 27.81 24.11 11.00
N SER A 847 28.12 24.57 9.76
CA SER A 847 27.39 24.23 8.53
C SER A 847 25.93 24.72 8.46
N PHE A 848 25.65 25.90 9.02
CA PHE A 848 24.36 26.60 8.90
C PHE A 848 24.49 27.94 8.16
N ASP A 849 23.52 28.27 7.31
CA ASP A 849 23.39 29.61 6.68
C ASP A 849 22.31 30.42 7.40
N ILE A 850 22.58 31.71 7.65
CA ILE A 850 21.67 32.60 8.38
C ILE A 850 20.87 33.46 7.40
N THR A 851 19.55 33.54 7.60
CA THR A 851 18.66 34.50 6.92
C THR A 851 18.20 35.58 7.90
N TYR A 852 18.07 36.84 7.45
CA TYR A 852 17.67 37.94 8.34
C TYR A 852 16.21 38.33 8.15
N LYS A 853 15.47 38.39 9.25
CA LYS A 853 14.11 38.94 9.26
C LYS A 853 14.20 40.47 9.40
N PRO A 854 13.64 41.26 8.47
CA PRO A 854 13.53 42.70 8.66
C PRO A 854 12.64 42.98 9.87
N MET A 855 13.16 43.68 10.88
CA MET A 855 12.43 43.96 12.12
C MET A 855 11.27 44.94 11.91
N ASN A 856 11.36 45.77 10.87
CA ASN A 856 10.34 46.76 10.56
C ASN A 856 9.38 46.20 9.52
N LYS A 857 8.17 45.81 9.94
CA LYS A 857 7.07 45.56 9.00
C LYS A 857 6.63 46.92 8.44
N LEU A 858 6.38 47.01 7.13
CA LEU A 858 5.93 48.25 6.46
C LEU A 858 4.68 48.85 7.13
N ASN A 859 3.80 47.99 7.67
CA ASN A 859 2.57 48.36 8.38
C ASN A 859 2.82 49.07 9.73
N THR A 860 4.04 49.02 10.26
CA THR A 860 4.43 49.72 11.50
C THR A 860 4.97 51.13 11.21
N ILE A 861 5.42 51.39 9.97
CA ILE A 861 5.96 52.68 9.52
C ILE A 861 4.85 53.51 8.85
N ILE A 862 3.91 52.89 8.13
CA ILE A 862 2.75 53.57 7.55
C ILE A 862 1.62 53.58 8.59
N LYS A 863 1.56 54.63 9.42
CA LYS A 863 0.51 54.87 10.43
C LYS A 863 -0.54 55.90 10.01
N THR A 864 -0.46 56.45 8.81
CA THR A 864 -1.47 57.40 8.30
C THR A 864 -2.51 56.64 7.48
N GLY A 865 -3.77 56.72 7.94
CA GLY A 865 -4.92 56.18 7.23
C GLY A 865 -4.97 56.71 5.80
N LYS A 866 -5.40 55.88 4.85
CA LYS A 866 -5.71 56.36 3.51
C LYS A 866 -6.86 57.36 3.65
N ASP A 867 -6.64 58.61 3.24
CA ASP A 867 -7.72 59.58 3.15
C ASP A 867 -8.84 59.04 2.25
N PRO A 868 -10.11 59.14 2.67
CA PRO A 868 -11.22 58.63 1.89
C PRO A 868 -11.38 59.47 0.62
N LEU A 869 -11.22 58.82 -0.53
CA LEU A 869 -11.50 59.44 -1.82
C LEU A 869 -13.02 59.61 -1.98
N LEU A 870 -13.47 60.84 -2.24
CA LEU A 870 -14.87 61.17 -2.49
C LEU A 870 -15.35 60.52 -3.80
N LYS A 871 -16.62 60.08 -3.80
CA LYS A 871 -17.28 59.50 -4.98
C LYS A 871 -17.39 60.56 -6.08
N GLY A 872 -16.45 60.54 -7.01
CA GLY A 872 -16.38 61.44 -8.17
C GLY A 872 -15.08 61.34 -8.96
N ASP A 873 -13.97 61.00 -8.32
CA ASP A 873 -12.66 61.04 -8.96
C ASP A 873 -12.21 59.66 -9.48
N HIS A 874 -12.69 59.31 -10.67
CA HIS A 874 -11.98 58.38 -11.55
C HIS A 874 -11.20 59.19 -12.59
N CYS A 875 -9.89 59.38 -12.39
CA CYS A 875 -8.91 59.55 -13.48
C CYS A 875 -7.47 59.46 -12.93
N GLY A 876 -6.57 58.95 -13.78
CA GLY A 876 -5.27 58.38 -13.41
C GLY A 876 -4.35 59.24 -12.55
N VAL A 877 -3.77 58.60 -11.53
CA VAL A 877 -2.63 59.14 -10.78
C VAL A 877 -1.58 58.04 -10.60
N VAL A 878 -0.44 58.23 -11.26
CA VAL A 878 0.80 57.44 -11.12
C VAL A 878 1.60 58.05 -9.98
N TYR A 879 1.88 57.30 -8.91
CA TYR A 879 2.71 57.81 -7.81
C TYR A 879 4.20 57.59 -8.10
N LYS A 880 4.98 58.65 -7.89
CA LYS A 880 6.43 58.76 -8.11
C LYS A 880 7.16 58.68 -6.76
N ILE A 881 8.07 57.72 -6.59
CA ILE A 881 8.97 57.67 -5.43
C ILE A 881 10.39 58.04 -5.90
N ASN A 882 10.94 59.12 -5.37
CA ASN A 882 12.33 59.51 -5.59
C ASN A 882 13.20 58.90 -4.47
N CYS A 883 14.09 57.96 -4.80
CA CYS A 883 15.09 57.45 -3.88
C CYS A 883 16.34 58.34 -3.86
N LEU A 884 16.79 58.72 -2.67
CA LEU A 884 17.85 59.70 -2.43
C LEU A 884 19.28 59.22 -2.70
N ASN A 885 19.53 58.04 -3.29
CA ASN A 885 20.89 57.59 -3.58
C ASN A 885 21.02 56.46 -4.63
N MET A 886 20.30 56.51 -5.75
CA MET A 886 20.64 55.73 -6.95
C MET A 886 19.92 56.23 -8.21
N LYS A 887 20.64 56.44 -9.33
CA LYS A 887 20.11 56.84 -10.65
C LYS A 887 19.41 55.69 -11.40
N ARG A 888 18.36 55.07 -10.84
CA ARG A 888 17.42 54.20 -11.61
C ARG A 888 15.98 54.35 -11.12
N ARG A 889 15.04 54.57 -12.06
CA ARG A 889 13.60 54.77 -11.83
C ARG A 889 12.83 53.45 -12.04
N ILE A 890 11.84 53.16 -11.20
CA ILE A 890 10.90 52.04 -11.37
C ILE A 890 9.49 52.64 -11.39
N ILE A 891 8.73 52.36 -12.45
CA ILE A 891 7.30 52.69 -12.59
C ILE A 891 6.59 51.35 -12.79
N ASN A 892 5.56 51.05 -11.98
CA ASN A 892 4.72 49.87 -12.15
C ASN A 892 3.24 50.23 -11.90
N GLU A 893 2.37 49.79 -12.79
CA GLU A 893 0.90 49.84 -12.66
C GLU A 893 0.36 48.47 -12.20
N THR A 894 -0.76 48.46 -11.47
CA THR A 894 -1.44 47.22 -11.03
C THR A 894 -2.76 46.99 -11.79
N LYS A 895 -2.95 45.73 -12.21
CA LYS A 895 -3.93 45.20 -13.19
C LYS A 895 -5.43 45.30 -12.83
N ASN A 896 -6.29 45.63 -13.80
CA ASN A 896 -7.11 44.70 -14.60
C ASN A 896 -8.29 45.40 -15.34
N PHE A 897 -8.39 45.24 -16.66
CA PHE A 897 -9.66 44.98 -17.36
C PHE A 897 -9.39 44.24 -18.69
N ARG A 898 -10.23 43.24 -19.00
CA ARG A 898 -10.31 42.55 -20.29
C ARG A 898 -11.16 43.41 -21.25
N ASN A 899 -10.60 43.86 -22.36
CA ASN A 899 -11.08 43.62 -23.72
C ASN A 899 -10.24 44.39 -24.75
N ASP A 900 -10.06 43.75 -25.90
CA ASP A 900 -9.59 44.23 -27.20
C ASP A 900 -8.11 44.54 -27.49
N THR A 901 -7.70 43.91 -28.60
CA THR A 901 -6.61 44.24 -29.54
C THR A 901 -5.15 44.06 -29.11
N TYR A 902 -4.61 42.94 -29.61
CA TYR A 902 -3.21 42.64 -29.89
C TYR A 902 -2.47 43.79 -30.61
N LYS A 903 -1.26 44.16 -30.16
CA LYS A 903 -0.12 44.60 -30.99
C LYS A 903 1.21 44.39 -30.24
N ARG A 904 2.15 43.65 -30.85
CA ARG A 904 3.55 43.41 -30.41
C ARG A 904 4.43 44.66 -30.63
N PRO A 905 5.55 44.82 -29.90
CA PRO A 905 6.89 44.72 -30.53
C PRO A 905 7.98 44.10 -29.61
N ASN A 906 8.81 43.15 -30.05
CA ASN A 906 10.09 43.22 -30.79
C ASN A 906 11.37 43.63 -30.00
N LYS A 907 12.34 42.69 -30.03
CA LYS A 907 13.80 42.69 -29.79
C LYS A 907 14.52 44.01 -29.47
N TRP A 908 15.50 43.93 -28.57
CA TRP A 908 16.71 44.78 -28.60
C TRP A 908 17.99 43.97 -28.33
N GLU A 909 18.96 44.18 -29.22
CA GLU A 909 20.32 43.62 -29.28
C GLU A 909 21.29 44.38 -28.37
N ILE A 910 22.36 43.70 -27.97
CA ILE A 910 23.49 44.24 -27.20
C ILE A 910 24.58 44.65 -28.17
N ASN A 911 25.13 45.87 -28.03
CA ASN A 911 26.43 46.20 -28.62
C ASN A 911 27.39 46.71 -27.55
N LYS A 912 28.59 46.12 -27.53
CA LYS A 912 29.76 46.43 -26.70
C LYS A 912 30.62 47.46 -27.43
N GLN A 913 31.25 48.37 -26.68
CA GLN A 913 32.59 48.84 -27.03
C GLN A 913 33.36 49.18 -25.75
N SER A 914 34.62 48.76 -25.80
CA SER A 914 35.67 48.68 -24.79
C SER A 914 36.34 50.03 -24.53
N ASP A 915 36.96 50.18 -23.36
CA ASP A 915 38.40 50.42 -23.25
C ASP A 915 38.86 50.09 -21.82
N THR A 916 40.02 49.45 -21.72
CA THR A 916 40.63 48.90 -20.50
C THR A 916 42.12 49.04 -20.56
N GLU A 917 42.74 49.13 -19.38
CA GLU A 917 44.01 48.52 -19.03
C GLU A 917 44.17 48.42 -17.48
N GLY A 918 44.68 47.27 -17.00
CA GLY A 918 45.15 47.09 -15.62
C GLY A 918 44.48 45.96 -14.81
N LEU A 919 44.80 44.70 -15.09
CA LEU A 919 44.48 43.50 -14.28
C LEU A 919 45.54 43.30 -13.17
N PRO A 920 45.18 42.75 -11.98
CA PRO A 920 45.19 41.30 -11.81
C PRO A 920 43.98 40.71 -11.06
N ASP A 921 43.76 39.42 -11.35
CA ASP A 921 42.71 38.50 -10.87
C ASP A 921 42.30 38.62 -9.40
N VAL A 922 41.04 39.01 -9.13
CA VAL A 922 40.13 38.29 -8.21
C VAL A 922 38.66 38.62 -8.56
N TYR A 923 37.80 37.61 -8.64
CA TYR A 923 36.32 37.65 -8.72
C TYR A 923 35.63 37.74 -10.10
N LEU A 924 35.64 36.61 -10.82
CA LEU A 924 34.47 36.16 -11.59
C LEU A 924 34.29 34.66 -11.36
N PRO A 925 33.40 34.23 -10.43
CA PRO A 925 32.16 33.61 -10.89
C PRO A 925 30.99 33.73 -9.89
N LEU A 926 30.09 34.71 -10.03
CA LEU A 926 28.80 34.72 -9.29
C LEU A 926 27.59 35.26 -10.09
N LEU A 927 27.66 35.28 -11.43
CA LEU A 927 26.57 35.76 -12.31
C LEU A 927 26.18 34.77 -13.42
N LYS A 928 26.29 33.47 -13.13
CA LYS A 928 25.81 32.39 -14.03
C LYS A 928 24.89 31.38 -13.35
N LYS A 929 24.21 31.74 -12.24
CA LYS A 929 23.43 30.76 -11.47
C LYS A 929 22.03 31.15 -11.00
N ASP A 930 21.38 32.13 -11.63
CA ASP A 930 19.99 32.50 -11.29
C ASP A 930 19.04 32.62 -12.51
N LEU A 931 19.30 31.86 -13.58
CA LEU A 931 18.33 31.63 -14.67
C LEU A 931 18.04 30.15 -14.92
N SER A 932 18.09 29.32 -13.86
CA SER A 932 17.60 27.95 -13.90
C SER A 932 16.94 27.56 -12.58
N ARG A 933 15.76 28.14 -12.32
CA ARG A 933 14.67 27.53 -11.53
C ARG A 933 13.41 28.41 -11.60
N THR A 934 12.68 28.28 -12.70
CA THR A 934 11.21 28.33 -12.71
C THR A 934 10.70 27.25 -13.63
#